data_AF-A0AAW0HGJ4-F1
#
_entry.id   AF-A0AAW0HGJ4-F1
#
_cell.length_a   1.000
_cell.length_b   1.000
_cell.length_c   1.000
_cell.angle_alpha   90.00
_cell.angle_beta   90.00
_cell.angle_gamma   90.00
#
_symmetry.space_group_name_H-M   'P 1'
#
loop_
_entity.id
_entity.type
_entity.pdbx_description
1 polymer ?
#
loop_
_entity_poly.entity_id
_entity_poly.type
_entity_poly.pdbx_seq_one_letter_code
_entity_poly.pdbx_strand_id
1 'polypeptide(L)'
;MVRVFYPLMYNDVRSSELDTVVSVKKFLFFLCSPCRQITAGFSVWWMEACLGEDLPPTTELEEGLRNGVYLAKLGNFFSPKVVSLKKIYDREQTRYKATGLHFRHTDNVIQWLNAMDEIGLPKIFYPETTDIYDRKNMPRCIYCIHALSLYLFKLGLAPQIQDLYGKVDFTEEEINNMKSELEKYGIQMPAFSKIGGILANELSVDEAALHAAVIAINEAIDRRVPADTFTALKNPNAMLVNLEEPLASTYQDVLYQAKQDKMTNAKNRTENSDRERDVYEELLTQAEIQGNVNKVNTFSALANINLALEQGCALTLLKALQSPALGLRGLQTQNSDWYLKQLQSDQQQKRQADTGEDCFRVDHSGQTEPLQKEEVQAGVDAANSAAQQYQRSKSPLAPGHGNKGIAEKTVLELMNPEAQLPQVYPFAADLYQKELATLQQQSPEHSLTHPELTVAVEMLSSVALINRALESGDMNTVWKQLSSTVTGLTNIEEENCQRYLDELMKLKAQAHAENNDFITWNDIQACVDHVNLVVHEEHERILAIGLINEALDEGDAQKTLQALQIPAAKLEGVLAEVAQHYQDMLIRAKREKAQTVSCHTTISDAKQQETQDESAVLWLDEIQGGIWQSNKDTQEAQKFALGIFAINEAVDSGDVGRTLSALRSPDVGLYGVIPECGETYLSDLAEAKKKRLAAGDNDSKWVKHWVKGGYYYYHNLGTQGGGWDEPPDFVQNSVQLSREEIQSSISGVTAAYNREQLWLANEGLITKLQACCRGYLVRQEFRSRMNFLKKQIPAITCIQIQSLARMHQARKRYRDRLQYFRDHINDIIKIQAFIRANKARDDYKTLINAEDPPMIVVRKFVHLLDQSDQDFQEELDLMKMREEVITLIRSNQQLENDLNLMDIKIGLLVKNKITLQVSGSWHQVGSLADCLLAGTRAQIPLGTNPTYLAKLIFQMPQNKSTKFMDSVIFTLYNYASNQREEYLLLRLFKTALQEEIKSKVDQIQEIVTGNPTVIKMVVSFNRGARGQNALRQILAPVVKEIMDDKSLNIKTDPVDIYKSWVNQMESQTGEASKLPYDVTPEQALSHEEVKTRLDNSIRNMRAVTDKFLSAIISSVDKIP
;
A
#
# COMPACT_ATOMS: atom_id res chain seq x y z
N MET A 1 15.80 46.97 -13.60
CA MET A 1 16.26 46.21 -14.79
C MET A 1 15.51 44.89 -14.72
N VAL A 2 14.69 44.40 -15.67
CA VAL A 2 14.43 44.59 -17.12
C VAL A 2 12.90 44.33 -17.33
N ARG A 3 12.03 45.01 -18.11
CA ARG A 3 12.07 46.15 -19.07
C ARG A 3 12.99 45.97 -20.28
N VAL A 4 12.53 45.97 -21.55
CA VAL A 4 11.34 46.57 -22.24
C VAL A 4 10.97 45.66 -23.46
N PHE A 5 9.77 45.54 -24.06
CA PHE A 5 8.92 46.45 -24.90
C PHE A 5 7.48 45.84 -25.04
N TYR A 6 6.35 46.57 -25.00
CA TYR A 6 5.73 47.48 -26.01
C TYR A 6 5.20 46.76 -27.28
N PRO A 7 4.02 47.14 -27.85
CA PRO A 7 3.66 48.52 -28.23
C PRO A 7 2.33 49.08 -27.67
N LEU A 8 1.95 50.27 -28.18
CA LEU A 8 0.83 51.14 -27.78
C LEU A 8 0.41 51.99 -29.01
N MET A 9 -0.74 52.70 -28.97
CA MET A 9 -1.27 53.64 -30.00
C MET A 9 -1.88 52.96 -31.26
N TYR A 10 -2.88 53.51 -31.98
CA TYR A 10 -3.63 54.78 -31.85
C TYR A 10 -4.98 54.74 -32.62
N ASN A 11 -5.96 55.55 -32.17
CA ASN A 11 -7.10 56.17 -32.91
C ASN A 11 -8.07 55.27 -33.75
N ASP A 12 -9.38 55.58 -33.86
CA ASP A 12 -9.91 56.90 -34.20
C ASP A 12 -11.33 57.25 -33.67
N VAL A 13 -11.70 58.52 -33.87
CA VAL A 13 -12.80 59.32 -33.28
C VAL A 13 -14.25 58.81 -33.54
N ARG A 14 -15.09 58.82 -32.49
CA ARG A 14 -16.41 59.50 -32.51
C ARG A 14 -17.07 59.70 -31.12
N SER A 15 -17.60 60.91 -30.92
CA SER A 15 -18.37 61.33 -29.75
C SER A 15 -19.85 61.56 -30.13
N SER A 16 -20.77 60.66 -29.76
CA SER A 16 -22.20 60.84 -30.06
C SER A 16 -23.22 60.01 -29.24
N GLU A 17 -22.86 59.38 -28.10
CA GLU A 17 -23.75 58.41 -27.43
C GLU A 17 -24.01 58.65 -25.92
N LEU A 18 -23.96 59.91 -25.46
CA LEU A 18 -24.39 60.28 -24.09
C LEU A 18 -25.84 60.77 -24.00
N ASP A 19 -26.45 61.24 -25.11
CA ASP A 19 -27.87 61.64 -25.16
C ASP A 19 -28.83 60.49 -25.51
N THR A 20 -28.32 59.38 -26.07
CA THR A 20 -29.12 58.19 -26.43
C THR A 20 -29.53 57.38 -25.20
N VAL A 21 -28.67 57.22 -24.20
CA VAL A 21 -28.94 56.34 -23.04
C VAL A 21 -30.14 56.84 -22.20
N VAL A 22 -30.29 58.17 -22.05
CA VAL A 22 -31.43 58.76 -21.33
C VAL A 22 -32.71 58.75 -22.17
N SER A 23 -32.59 58.92 -23.50
CA SER A 23 -33.74 58.94 -24.42
C SER A 23 -34.31 57.53 -24.67
N VAL A 24 -33.47 56.50 -24.78
CA VAL A 24 -33.90 55.10 -25.00
C VAL A 24 -34.68 54.55 -23.81
N LYS A 25 -34.32 54.91 -22.56
CA LYS A 25 -35.14 54.58 -21.38
C LYS A 25 -36.56 55.18 -21.41
N LYS A 26 -36.79 56.27 -22.14
CA LYS A 26 -38.13 56.85 -22.34
C LYS A 26 -38.89 56.29 -23.55
N PHE A 27 -38.20 55.81 -24.59
CA PHE A 27 -38.86 55.31 -25.80
C PHE A 27 -39.18 53.80 -25.79
N LEU A 28 -38.47 52.97 -25.00
CA LEU A 28 -38.82 51.55 -24.84
C LEU A 28 -40.06 51.30 -23.96
N PHE A 29 -40.46 52.29 -23.16
CA PHE A 29 -41.46 52.17 -22.08
C PHE A 29 -42.88 51.80 -22.56
N PHE A 30 -43.15 51.84 -23.87
CA PHE A 30 -44.48 51.59 -24.45
C PHE A 30 -44.61 50.28 -25.25
N LEU A 31 -43.51 49.55 -25.53
CA LEU A 31 -43.54 48.40 -26.47
C LEU A 31 -42.62 47.19 -26.15
N CYS A 32 -41.92 47.13 -25.01
CA CYS A 32 -41.03 45.99 -24.69
C CYS A 32 -41.24 45.40 -23.29
N SER A 33 -42.26 44.56 -23.17
CA SER A 33 -42.53 43.51 -22.17
C SER A 33 -41.54 43.30 -21.00
N PRO A 34 -41.68 44.03 -19.87
CA PRO A 34 -41.15 43.61 -18.57
C PRO A 34 -42.19 42.81 -17.77
N CYS A 35 -43.47 42.86 -18.16
CA CYS A 35 -44.57 42.49 -17.29
C CYS A 35 -44.66 40.99 -16.95
N ARG A 36 -44.14 40.06 -17.77
CA ARG A 36 -44.44 38.62 -17.62
C ARG A 36 -43.81 37.99 -16.38
N GLN A 37 -42.52 38.21 -16.11
CA GLN A 37 -41.89 37.74 -14.87
C GLN A 37 -42.44 38.46 -13.64
N ILE A 38 -42.74 39.76 -13.77
CA ILE A 38 -43.34 40.57 -12.70
C ILE A 38 -44.74 40.03 -12.32
N THR A 39 -45.64 39.83 -13.29
CA THR A 39 -47.00 39.30 -13.00
C THR A 39 -47.00 37.82 -12.64
N ALA A 40 -46.04 37.02 -13.12
CA ALA A 40 -45.84 35.66 -12.64
C ALA A 40 -45.45 35.65 -11.15
N GLY A 41 -44.49 36.49 -10.74
CA GLY A 41 -44.11 36.65 -9.33
C GLY A 41 -45.27 37.05 -8.43
N PHE A 42 -46.13 37.98 -8.87
CA PHE A 42 -47.35 38.35 -8.14
C PHE A 42 -48.30 37.14 -7.96
N SER A 43 -48.40 36.26 -8.97
CA SER A 43 -49.22 35.04 -8.90
C SER A 43 -48.63 33.96 -7.98
N VAL A 44 -47.30 33.83 -7.89
CA VAL A 44 -46.64 32.86 -6.98
C VAL A 44 -47.02 33.17 -5.53
N TRP A 45 -46.65 34.35 -5.04
CA TRP A 45 -46.92 34.77 -3.66
C TRP A 45 -48.40 34.70 -3.29
N TRP A 46 -49.30 35.03 -4.23
CA TRP A 46 -50.74 34.94 -4.00
C TRP A 46 -51.24 33.49 -3.95
N MET A 47 -50.71 32.59 -4.79
CA MET A 47 -51.05 31.16 -4.72
C MET A 47 -50.47 30.48 -3.47
N GLU A 48 -49.24 30.80 -3.07
CA GLU A 48 -48.63 30.33 -1.81
C GLU A 48 -49.47 30.77 -0.60
N ALA A 49 -49.86 32.05 -0.54
CA ALA A 49 -50.73 32.58 0.50
C ALA A 49 -52.15 31.98 0.52
N CYS A 50 -52.64 31.42 -0.60
CA CYS A 50 -53.92 30.69 -0.65
C CYS A 50 -53.78 29.19 -0.34
N LEU A 51 -52.62 28.57 -0.58
CA LEU A 51 -52.43 27.12 -0.46
C LEU A 51 -51.70 26.68 0.80
N GLY A 52 -50.84 27.53 1.38
CA GLY A 52 -50.01 27.17 2.54
C GLY A 52 -48.89 26.16 2.21
N GLU A 53 -48.41 26.15 0.96
CA GLU A 53 -47.30 25.34 0.47
C GLU A 53 -46.43 26.17 -0.49
N ASP A 54 -45.11 25.93 -0.46
CA ASP A 54 -44.14 26.63 -1.30
C ASP A 54 -44.30 26.23 -2.78
N LEU A 55 -44.20 27.21 -3.70
CA LEU A 55 -44.29 26.98 -5.14
C LEU A 55 -42.90 26.96 -5.82
N PRO A 56 -42.78 26.41 -7.05
CA PRO A 56 -41.54 26.50 -7.81
C PRO A 56 -41.19 27.95 -8.14
N PRO A 57 -39.89 28.29 -8.26
CA PRO A 57 -39.43 29.66 -8.49
C PRO A 57 -40.00 30.26 -9.78
N THR A 58 -40.05 31.59 -9.87
CA THR A 58 -40.70 32.34 -10.96
C THR A 58 -40.17 32.02 -12.36
N THR A 59 -38.95 31.47 -12.47
CA THR A 59 -38.33 30.97 -13.70
C THR A 59 -38.89 29.61 -14.16
N GLU A 60 -39.30 28.75 -13.22
CA GLU A 60 -39.77 27.38 -13.47
C GLU A 60 -41.29 27.22 -13.34
N LEU A 61 -41.99 28.22 -12.78
CA LEU A 61 -43.44 28.25 -12.57
C LEU A 61 -44.25 27.82 -13.82
N GLU A 62 -43.86 28.29 -15.01
CA GLU A 62 -44.55 27.95 -16.26
C GLU A 62 -44.44 26.47 -16.66
N GLU A 63 -43.47 25.74 -16.13
CA GLU A 63 -43.34 24.29 -16.33
C GLU A 63 -44.07 23.55 -15.20
N GLY A 64 -43.91 24.01 -13.95
CA GLY A 64 -44.58 23.45 -12.77
C GLY A 64 -46.11 23.53 -12.79
N LEU A 65 -46.71 24.55 -13.43
CA LEU A 65 -48.18 24.65 -13.57
C LEU A 65 -48.77 23.69 -14.62
N ARG A 66 -47.96 23.12 -15.52
CA ARG A 66 -48.46 22.28 -16.64
C ARG A 66 -49.10 20.97 -16.22
N ASN A 67 -48.67 20.42 -15.07
CA ASN A 67 -49.25 19.22 -14.49
C ASN A 67 -50.63 19.45 -13.83
N GLY A 68 -51.06 20.72 -13.75
CA GLY A 68 -52.34 21.15 -13.20
C GLY A 68 -52.53 20.91 -11.70
N VAL A 69 -51.55 20.36 -10.97
CA VAL A 69 -51.71 19.96 -9.57
C VAL A 69 -51.97 21.18 -8.67
N TYR A 70 -51.14 22.22 -8.78
CA TYR A 70 -51.37 23.49 -8.06
C TYR A 70 -52.68 24.17 -8.46
N LEU A 71 -53.07 24.08 -9.73
CA LEU A 71 -54.34 24.63 -10.23
C LEU A 71 -55.54 23.89 -9.62
N ALA A 72 -55.49 22.55 -9.55
CA ALA A 72 -56.52 21.76 -8.88
C ALA A 72 -56.57 22.01 -7.36
N LYS A 73 -55.41 22.16 -6.69
CA LYS A 73 -55.36 22.57 -5.27
C LYS A 73 -56.01 23.95 -5.07
N LEU A 74 -55.73 24.92 -5.95
CA LEU A 74 -56.37 26.24 -5.94
C LEU A 74 -57.88 26.15 -6.20
N GLY A 75 -58.32 25.31 -7.13
CA GLY A 75 -59.74 25.01 -7.36
C GLY A 75 -60.43 24.41 -6.14
N ASN A 76 -59.74 23.57 -5.36
CA ASN A 76 -60.22 23.05 -4.08
C ASN A 76 -60.25 24.13 -2.97
N PHE A 77 -59.34 25.11 -2.99
CA PHE A 77 -59.33 26.21 -2.01
C PHE A 77 -60.63 27.03 -2.07
N PHE A 78 -61.03 27.50 -3.26
CA PHE A 78 -62.24 28.31 -3.41
C PHE A 78 -63.52 27.52 -3.74
N SER A 79 -63.41 26.28 -4.27
CA SER A 79 -64.56 25.40 -4.55
C SER A 79 -64.30 23.92 -4.17
N PRO A 80 -64.19 23.61 -2.87
CA PRO A 80 -63.98 22.24 -2.37
C PRO A 80 -65.17 21.29 -2.59
N LYS A 81 -66.29 21.81 -3.11
CA LYS A 81 -67.46 21.01 -3.52
C LYS A 81 -67.25 20.36 -4.89
N VAL A 82 -66.57 21.06 -5.80
CA VAL A 82 -66.35 20.62 -7.19
C VAL A 82 -65.03 19.84 -7.28
N VAL A 83 -63.96 20.40 -6.71
CA VAL A 83 -62.63 19.78 -6.71
C VAL A 83 -62.39 19.15 -5.35
N SER A 84 -61.91 17.90 -5.34
CA SER A 84 -61.60 17.18 -4.11
C SER A 84 -60.14 16.75 -4.12
N LEU A 85 -59.40 17.05 -3.04
CA LEU A 85 -57.99 16.67 -2.90
C LEU A 85 -57.70 15.17 -3.11
N LYS A 86 -58.69 14.28 -2.98
CA LYS A 86 -58.58 12.83 -3.23
C LYS A 86 -58.74 12.45 -4.72
N LYS A 87 -59.16 13.38 -5.58
CA LYS A 87 -59.33 13.19 -7.04
C LYS A 87 -58.21 13.84 -7.86
N ILE A 88 -57.29 14.58 -7.24
CA ILE A 88 -56.14 15.18 -7.92
C ILE A 88 -55.15 14.06 -8.31
N TYR A 89 -54.86 13.93 -9.59
CA TYR A 89 -53.89 12.96 -10.10
C TYR A 89 -52.46 13.44 -9.83
N ASP A 90 -51.63 12.56 -9.24
CA ASP A 90 -50.27 12.84 -8.76
C ASP A 90 -50.17 14.08 -7.86
N ARG A 91 -51.03 14.15 -6.84
CA ARG A 91 -51.12 15.24 -5.84
C ARG A 91 -49.77 15.69 -5.25
N GLU A 92 -48.85 14.74 -5.05
CA GLU A 92 -47.51 14.98 -4.49
C GLU A 92 -46.41 15.10 -5.56
N GLN A 93 -46.79 15.15 -6.85
CA GLN A 93 -45.92 15.34 -8.02
C GLN A 93 -44.78 14.32 -8.18
N THR A 94 -44.91 13.16 -7.54
CA THR A 94 -43.88 12.11 -7.52
C THR A 94 -43.66 11.47 -8.88
N ARG A 95 -44.74 11.27 -9.65
CA ARG A 95 -44.67 10.72 -11.01
C ARG A 95 -44.26 11.77 -12.02
N TYR A 96 -44.68 13.03 -11.84
CA TYR A 96 -44.23 14.16 -12.64
C TYR A 96 -42.71 14.36 -12.52
N LYS A 97 -42.16 14.34 -11.29
CA LYS A 97 -40.70 14.42 -11.05
C LYS A 97 -39.94 13.20 -11.61
N ALA A 98 -40.52 12.01 -11.60
CA ALA A 98 -39.86 10.78 -12.07
C ALA A 98 -40.01 10.49 -13.58
N THR A 99 -41.08 10.95 -14.24
CA THR A 99 -41.44 10.57 -15.62
C THR A 99 -42.01 11.69 -16.49
N GLY A 100 -42.12 12.92 -15.97
CA GLY A 100 -42.65 14.07 -16.70
C GLY A 100 -44.18 14.07 -16.88
N LEU A 101 -44.63 14.78 -17.92
CA LEU A 101 -46.06 14.99 -18.21
C LEU A 101 -46.77 13.73 -18.71
N HIS A 102 -47.40 13.02 -17.79
CA HIS A 102 -48.37 11.96 -18.08
C HIS A 102 -49.77 12.55 -18.42
N PHE A 103 -50.46 11.99 -19.42
CA PHE A 103 -51.73 12.53 -19.96
C PHE A 103 -52.82 12.79 -18.90
N ARG A 104 -52.92 11.97 -17.85
CA ARG A 104 -53.90 12.17 -16.76
C ARG A 104 -53.78 13.50 -16.00
N HIS A 105 -52.66 14.22 -16.09
CA HIS A 105 -52.55 15.57 -15.52
C HIS A 105 -53.53 16.58 -16.15
N THR A 106 -54.02 16.32 -17.37
CA THR A 106 -55.09 17.14 -18.00
C THR A 106 -56.37 17.19 -17.16
N ASP A 107 -56.68 16.14 -16.40
CA ASP A 107 -57.85 16.07 -15.53
C ASP A 107 -57.77 17.09 -14.38
N ASN A 108 -56.57 17.34 -13.85
CA ASN A 108 -56.34 18.36 -12.81
C ASN A 108 -56.69 19.77 -13.32
N VAL A 109 -56.29 20.09 -14.57
CA VAL A 109 -56.59 21.37 -15.23
C VAL A 109 -58.11 21.51 -15.47
N ILE A 110 -58.78 20.42 -15.87
CA ILE A 110 -60.24 20.39 -16.07
C ILE A 110 -60.98 20.58 -14.74
N GLN A 111 -60.52 19.96 -13.65
CA GLN A 111 -61.09 20.17 -12.31
C GLN A 111 -61.01 21.66 -11.89
N TRP A 112 -59.90 22.35 -12.17
CA TRP A 112 -59.75 23.79 -11.91
C TRP A 112 -60.69 24.67 -12.77
N LEU A 113 -60.84 24.38 -14.06
CA LEU A 113 -61.78 25.12 -14.93
C LEU A 113 -63.25 24.93 -14.48
N ASN A 114 -63.61 23.72 -14.04
CA ASN A 114 -64.94 23.46 -13.46
C ASN A 114 -65.16 24.22 -12.14
N ALA A 115 -64.11 24.43 -11.33
CA ALA A 115 -64.19 25.23 -10.11
C ALA A 115 -64.54 26.70 -10.44
N MET A 116 -63.95 27.27 -11.49
CA MET A 116 -64.25 28.65 -11.93
C MET A 116 -65.70 28.83 -12.38
N ASP A 117 -66.28 27.81 -13.01
CA ASP A 117 -67.66 27.85 -13.49
C ASP A 117 -68.68 27.90 -12.33
N GLU A 118 -68.40 27.17 -11.24
CA GLU A 118 -69.22 27.16 -10.02
C GLU A 118 -69.21 28.52 -9.29
N ILE A 119 -68.09 29.26 -9.31
CA ILE A 119 -68.03 30.61 -8.75
C ILE A 119 -68.52 31.70 -9.71
N GLY A 120 -68.81 31.37 -10.97
CA GLY A 120 -69.34 32.32 -11.96
C GLY A 120 -68.32 33.30 -12.57
N LEU A 121 -67.03 32.94 -12.64
CA LEU A 121 -66.03 33.78 -13.30
C LEU A 121 -66.34 33.88 -14.82
N PRO A 122 -66.32 35.07 -15.46
CA PRO A 122 -66.68 35.17 -16.87
C PRO A 122 -65.73 34.40 -17.81
N LYS A 123 -66.31 33.55 -18.68
CA LYS A 123 -65.55 32.61 -19.55
C LYS A 123 -64.58 33.26 -20.54
N ILE A 124 -64.66 34.58 -20.74
CA ILE A 124 -63.67 35.38 -21.48
C ILE A 124 -62.26 35.29 -20.88
N PHE A 125 -62.14 35.03 -19.58
CA PHE A 125 -60.85 34.87 -18.90
C PHE A 125 -60.26 33.46 -19.02
N TYR A 126 -61.03 32.44 -19.44
CA TYR A 126 -60.61 31.05 -19.31
C TYR A 126 -59.53 30.66 -20.34
N PRO A 127 -58.45 29.97 -19.93
CA PRO A 127 -57.53 29.27 -20.83
C PRO A 127 -58.12 27.92 -21.29
N GLU A 128 -57.60 27.39 -22.39
CA GLU A 128 -57.88 26.01 -22.82
C GLU A 128 -56.92 25.02 -22.15
N THR A 129 -57.33 23.76 -21.97
CA THR A 129 -56.46 22.71 -21.39
C THR A 129 -55.15 22.55 -22.17
N THR A 130 -55.19 22.77 -23.49
CA THR A 130 -54.04 22.81 -24.40
C THR A 130 -53.12 24.02 -24.22
N ASP A 131 -53.63 25.16 -23.75
CA ASP A 131 -52.81 26.35 -23.48
C ASP A 131 -51.80 26.08 -22.34
N ILE A 132 -52.23 25.26 -21.38
CA ILE A 132 -51.49 24.89 -20.16
C ILE A 132 -50.67 23.60 -20.38
N TYR A 133 -51.31 22.49 -20.73
CA TYR A 133 -50.65 21.18 -20.80
C TYR A 133 -49.55 21.14 -21.88
N ASP A 134 -49.83 21.65 -23.08
CA ASP A 134 -48.85 21.74 -24.17
C ASP A 134 -47.94 22.98 -24.08
N ARG A 135 -48.09 23.82 -23.03
CA ARG A 135 -47.45 25.15 -22.87
C ARG A 135 -47.68 26.10 -24.06
N LYS A 136 -48.78 25.93 -24.82
CA LYS A 136 -49.09 26.73 -26.02
C LYS A 136 -49.38 28.21 -25.74
N ASN A 137 -50.00 28.52 -24.60
CA ASN A 137 -50.36 29.91 -24.24
C ASN A 137 -50.46 30.08 -22.71
N MET A 138 -49.38 29.76 -22.00
CA MET A 138 -49.31 29.96 -20.55
C MET A 138 -49.61 31.41 -20.09
N PRO A 139 -49.30 32.49 -20.85
CA PRO A 139 -49.73 33.85 -20.49
C PRO A 139 -51.25 34.01 -20.27
N ARG A 140 -52.09 33.26 -20.99
CA ARG A 140 -53.55 33.26 -20.81
C ARG A 140 -53.97 32.61 -19.47
N CYS A 141 -53.22 31.61 -19.00
CA CYS A 141 -53.41 31.03 -17.67
C CYS A 141 -53.07 32.04 -16.56
N ILE A 142 -51.92 32.73 -16.66
CA ILE A 142 -51.52 33.78 -15.70
C ILE A 142 -52.54 34.94 -15.68
N TYR A 143 -53.01 35.40 -16.85
CA TYR A 143 -54.06 36.42 -16.95
C TYR A 143 -55.38 35.97 -16.28
N CYS A 144 -55.73 34.68 -16.41
CA CYS A 144 -56.89 34.09 -15.72
C CYS A 144 -56.71 34.10 -14.19
N ILE A 145 -55.54 33.73 -13.68
CA ILE A 145 -55.22 33.76 -12.23
C ILE A 145 -55.30 35.19 -11.68
N HIS A 146 -54.83 36.19 -12.43
CA HIS A 146 -54.97 37.61 -12.05
C HIS A 146 -56.44 38.04 -11.96
N ALA A 147 -57.26 37.71 -12.96
CA ALA A 147 -58.70 38.01 -12.93
C ALA A 147 -59.44 37.26 -11.79
N LEU A 148 -59.09 35.99 -11.56
CA LEU A 148 -59.59 35.18 -10.45
C LEU A 148 -59.25 35.79 -9.09
N SER A 149 -58.02 36.28 -8.89
CA SER A 149 -57.59 36.87 -7.61
C SER A 149 -58.42 38.12 -7.24
N LEU A 150 -58.67 39.01 -8.20
CA LEU A 150 -59.52 40.19 -8.03
C LEU A 150 -60.98 39.82 -7.77
N TYR A 151 -61.47 38.75 -8.39
CA TYR A 151 -62.83 38.26 -8.22
C TYR A 151 -63.03 37.60 -6.84
N LEU A 152 -62.13 36.71 -6.42
CA LEU A 152 -62.17 36.08 -5.09
C LEU A 152 -61.96 37.09 -3.96
N PHE A 153 -61.13 38.13 -4.17
CA PHE A 153 -61.00 39.24 -3.22
C PHE A 153 -62.30 40.05 -3.10
N LYS A 154 -62.98 40.39 -4.21
CA LYS A 154 -64.32 41.02 -4.19
C LYS A 154 -65.37 40.17 -3.47
N LEU A 155 -65.23 38.85 -3.48
CA LEU A 155 -66.11 37.91 -2.76
C LEU A 155 -65.66 37.64 -1.30
N GLY A 156 -64.54 38.21 -0.84
CA GLY A 156 -63.98 37.96 0.50
C GLY A 156 -63.44 36.54 0.72
N LEU A 157 -63.17 35.79 -0.35
CA LEU A 157 -62.70 34.40 -0.31
C LEU A 157 -61.18 34.24 -0.37
N ALA A 158 -60.45 35.28 -0.78
CA ALA A 158 -58.99 35.27 -0.91
C ALA A 158 -58.39 36.64 -0.53
N PRO A 159 -57.11 36.71 -0.10
CA PRO A 159 -56.41 37.98 0.07
C PRO A 159 -56.24 38.73 -1.26
N GLN A 160 -56.04 40.04 -1.19
CA GLN A 160 -55.73 40.86 -2.36
C GLN A 160 -54.31 40.54 -2.88
N ILE A 161 -54.16 40.38 -4.19
CA ILE A 161 -52.85 40.30 -4.84
C ILE A 161 -52.08 41.63 -4.67
N GLN A 162 -50.83 41.57 -4.22
CA GLN A 162 -50.05 42.77 -3.91
C GLN A 162 -49.43 43.39 -5.17
N ASP A 163 -49.40 44.72 -5.24
CA ASP A 163 -48.63 45.45 -6.24
C ASP A 163 -47.18 45.65 -5.75
N LEU A 164 -46.28 44.85 -6.31
CA LEU A 164 -44.84 44.90 -6.07
C LEU A 164 -44.06 45.46 -7.27
N TYR A 165 -44.73 46.23 -8.15
CA TYR A 165 -44.09 46.90 -9.29
C TYR A 165 -42.96 47.82 -8.82
N GLY A 166 -41.72 47.53 -9.26
CA GLY A 166 -40.52 48.27 -8.86
C GLY A 166 -39.95 47.91 -7.49
N LYS A 167 -40.32 46.76 -6.89
CA LYS A 167 -39.76 46.25 -5.61
C LYS A 167 -38.99 44.92 -5.73
N VAL A 168 -38.90 44.35 -6.94
CA VAL A 168 -38.23 43.07 -7.22
C VAL A 168 -37.39 43.25 -8.49
N ASP A 169 -36.10 42.97 -8.38
CA ASP A 169 -35.15 43.01 -9.50
C ASP A 169 -34.98 41.62 -10.12
N PHE A 170 -34.78 41.58 -11.45
CA PHE A 170 -34.51 40.38 -12.23
C PHE A 170 -33.23 40.58 -13.07
N THR A 171 -32.54 39.50 -13.44
CA THR A 171 -31.32 39.62 -14.23
C THR A 171 -31.61 39.95 -15.70
N GLU A 172 -30.67 40.65 -16.37
CA GLU A 172 -30.79 40.95 -17.80
C GLU A 172 -30.84 39.68 -18.68
N GLU A 173 -30.27 38.57 -18.20
CA GLU A 173 -30.23 37.29 -18.90
C GLU A 173 -31.61 36.58 -18.84
N GLU A 174 -32.28 36.59 -17.68
CA GLU A 174 -33.67 36.12 -17.54
C GLU A 174 -34.65 36.93 -18.39
N ILE A 175 -34.46 38.25 -18.47
CA ILE A 175 -35.28 39.16 -19.28
C ILE A 175 -35.09 38.89 -20.78
N ASN A 176 -33.85 38.72 -21.24
CA ASN A 176 -33.57 38.41 -22.64
C ASN A 176 -34.06 37.01 -23.05
N ASN A 177 -33.88 36.00 -22.20
CA ASN A 177 -34.40 34.65 -22.43
C ASN A 177 -35.93 34.66 -22.57
N MET A 178 -36.65 35.29 -21.64
CA MET A 178 -38.11 35.41 -21.67
C MET A 178 -38.62 36.19 -22.89
N LYS A 179 -37.90 37.24 -23.32
CA LYS A 179 -38.21 37.97 -24.56
C LYS A 179 -38.07 37.08 -25.79
N SER A 180 -37.02 36.26 -25.87
CA SER A 180 -36.79 35.36 -27.00
C SER A 180 -37.89 34.28 -27.15
N GLU A 181 -38.43 33.77 -26.03
CA GLU A 181 -39.58 32.84 -26.08
C GLU A 181 -40.86 33.55 -26.57
N LEU A 182 -41.11 34.81 -26.18
CA LEU A 182 -42.29 35.57 -26.62
C LEU A 182 -42.29 35.83 -28.13
N GLU A 183 -41.16 36.27 -28.69
CA GLU A 183 -41.02 36.54 -30.13
C GLU A 183 -41.17 35.26 -30.98
N LYS A 184 -40.78 34.11 -30.44
CA LYS A 184 -40.86 32.79 -31.09
C LYS A 184 -42.30 32.25 -31.25
N TYR A 185 -43.25 32.68 -30.41
CA TYR A 185 -44.65 32.20 -30.44
C TYR A 185 -45.68 33.25 -30.88
N GLY A 186 -45.31 34.54 -31.02
CA GLY A 186 -46.14 35.56 -31.66
C GLY A 186 -47.42 35.97 -30.91
N ILE A 187 -47.45 35.78 -29.59
CA ILE A 187 -48.64 35.97 -28.74
C ILE A 187 -48.82 37.46 -28.40
N GLN A 188 -50.02 38.02 -28.67
CA GLN A 188 -50.40 39.36 -28.17
C GLN A 188 -50.97 39.29 -26.75
N MET A 189 -50.53 40.20 -25.86
CA MET A 189 -50.99 40.25 -24.46
C MET A 189 -52.18 41.22 -24.26
N PRO A 190 -53.21 40.83 -23.48
CA PRO A 190 -54.26 41.75 -23.02
C PRO A 190 -53.76 42.81 -22.03
N ALA A 191 -54.48 43.94 -21.93
CA ALA A 191 -54.15 45.03 -21.02
C ALA A 191 -54.76 44.84 -19.61
N PHE A 192 -53.93 44.42 -18.65
CA PHE A 192 -54.32 44.12 -17.25
C PHE A 192 -55.06 45.28 -16.53
N SER A 193 -54.78 46.53 -16.87
CA SER A 193 -55.37 47.71 -16.21
C SER A 193 -56.87 47.90 -16.41
N LYS A 194 -57.53 47.10 -17.27
CA LYS A 194 -58.98 47.20 -17.54
C LYS A 194 -59.84 46.17 -16.80
N ILE A 195 -59.24 45.18 -16.13
CA ILE A 195 -59.98 44.06 -15.50
C ILE A 195 -61.01 44.57 -14.47
N GLY A 196 -60.63 45.52 -13.61
CA GLY A 196 -61.51 46.06 -12.56
C GLY A 196 -62.77 46.77 -13.08
N GLY A 197 -62.68 47.48 -14.21
CA GLY A 197 -63.82 48.17 -14.83
C GLY A 197 -64.78 47.23 -15.56
N ILE A 198 -64.27 46.15 -16.17
CA ILE A 198 -65.10 45.07 -16.73
C ILE A 198 -65.92 44.40 -15.61
N LEU A 199 -65.33 44.26 -14.41
CA LEU A 199 -65.98 43.73 -13.21
C LEU A 199 -66.81 44.76 -12.42
N ALA A 200 -67.09 45.96 -12.96
CA ALA A 200 -67.85 47.01 -12.28
C ALA A 200 -69.20 47.32 -12.93
N ASN A 201 -69.30 47.18 -14.26
CA ASN A 201 -70.49 47.58 -15.04
C ASN A 201 -71.75 46.69 -14.86
N GLU A 202 -71.78 45.77 -13.90
CA GLU A 202 -72.87 44.78 -13.73
C GLU A 202 -73.58 44.82 -12.34
N LEU A 203 -73.31 45.84 -11.50
CA LEU A 203 -74.05 46.07 -10.23
C LEU A 203 -74.67 47.49 -10.19
N SER A 204 -75.65 47.72 -9.30
CA SER A 204 -76.71 48.72 -9.58
C SER A 204 -77.19 49.61 -8.42
N VAL A 205 -77.39 50.90 -8.78
CA VAL A 205 -78.41 51.87 -8.29
C VAL A 205 -78.36 52.38 -6.84
N ASP A 206 -78.10 51.57 -5.81
CA ASP A 206 -78.20 52.04 -4.40
C ASP A 206 -77.05 52.98 -3.95
N GLU A 207 -75.97 53.08 -4.73
CA GLU A 207 -74.76 53.82 -4.36
C GLU A 207 -74.98 55.33 -4.14
N ALA A 208 -76.00 55.94 -4.75
CA ALA A 208 -76.22 57.40 -4.68
C ALA A 208 -76.51 57.90 -3.25
N ALA A 209 -77.25 57.13 -2.44
CA ALA A 209 -77.53 57.47 -1.05
C ALA A 209 -76.30 57.25 -0.16
N LEU A 210 -75.52 56.20 -0.46
CA LEU A 210 -74.27 55.87 0.22
C LEU A 210 -73.22 56.97 0.00
N HIS A 211 -73.02 57.41 -1.25
CA HIS A 211 -72.09 58.50 -1.58
C HIS A 211 -72.45 59.82 -0.86
N ALA A 212 -73.74 60.20 -0.81
CA ALA A 212 -74.16 61.39 -0.09
C ALA A 212 -73.85 61.32 1.42
N ALA A 213 -74.04 60.15 2.05
CA ALA A 213 -73.71 59.93 3.45
C ALA A 213 -72.18 59.97 3.71
N VAL A 214 -71.39 59.38 2.81
CA VAL A 214 -69.93 59.38 2.85
C VAL A 214 -69.36 60.80 2.70
N ILE A 215 -69.92 61.63 1.80
CA ILE A 215 -69.50 63.03 1.64
C ILE A 215 -69.80 63.82 2.93
N ALA A 216 -70.97 63.65 3.53
CA ALA A 216 -71.33 64.32 4.79
C ALA A 216 -70.40 63.94 5.96
N ILE A 217 -69.94 62.68 6.03
CA ILE A 217 -68.92 62.24 7.00
C ILE A 217 -67.57 62.91 6.73
N ASN A 218 -67.15 62.96 5.46
CA ASN A 218 -65.90 63.63 5.06
C ASN A 218 -65.89 65.13 5.36
N GLU A 219 -67.03 65.83 5.23
CA GLU A 219 -67.15 67.22 5.65
C GLU A 219 -67.09 67.39 7.17
N ALA A 220 -67.71 66.48 7.94
CA ALA A 220 -67.66 66.56 9.40
C ALA A 220 -66.22 66.36 9.92
N ILE A 221 -65.48 65.39 9.35
CA ILE A 221 -64.06 65.15 9.63
C ILE A 221 -63.23 66.43 9.46
N ASP A 222 -63.46 67.22 8.40
CA ASP A 222 -62.72 68.47 8.15
C ASP A 222 -63.01 69.57 9.17
N ARG A 223 -64.21 69.59 9.76
CA ARG A 223 -64.60 70.55 10.81
C ARG A 223 -63.87 70.28 12.14
N ARG A 224 -63.26 69.09 12.30
CA ARG A 224 -62.50 68.65 13.48
C ARG A 224 -63.27 68.74 14.81
N VAL A 225 -64.59 68.56 14.79
CA VAL A 225 -65.42 68.50 16.00
C VAL A 225 -65.83 67.04 16.24
N PRO A 226 -65.29 66.34 17.27
CA PRO A 226 -65.59 64.93 17.52
C PRO A 226 -67.08 64.60 17.63
N ALA A 227 -67.88 65.48 18.24
CA ALA A 227 -69.31 65.29 18.37
C ALA A 227 -70.06 65.35 17.03
N ASP A 228 -69.69 66.29 16.14
CA ASP A 228 -70.28 66.43 14.81
C ASP A 228 -69.90 65.25 13.92
N THR A 229 -68.62 64.85 13.95
CA THR A 229 -68.11 63.70 13.21
C THR A 229 -68.74 62.39 13.68
N PHE A 230 -68.89 62.18 14.99
CA PHE A 230 -69.60 61.00 15.50
C PHE A 230 -71.10 61.03 15.18
N THR A 231 -71.71 62.20 15.11
CA THR A 231 -73.11 62.36 14.65
C THR A 231 -73.25 62.06 13.15
N ALA A 232 -72.27 62.43 12.32
CA ALA A 232 -72.24 62.07 10.91
C ALA A 232 -71.98 60.57 10.69
N LEU A 233 -71.09 59.95 11.48
CA LEU A 233 -70.83 58.50 11.45
C LEU A 233 -72.08 57.69 11.81
N LYS A 234 -72.94 58.20 12.72
CA LYS A 234 -74.24 57.60 13.08
C LYS A 234 -75.31 57.67 11.96
N ASN A 235 -75.01 58.20 10.77
CA ASN A 235 -75.95 58.26 9.65
C ASN A 235 -76.28 56.83 9.13
N PRO A 236 -77.55 56.38 9.17
CA PRO A 236 -77.92 55.03 8.74
C PRO A 236 -77.60 54.75 7.27
N ASN A 237 -77.61 55.78 6.41
CA ASN A 237 -77.30 55.65 4.98
C ASN A 237 -75.80 55.43 4.71
N ALA A 238 -74.92 55.61 5.71
CA ALA A 238 -73.51 55.26 5.61
C ALA A 238 -73.23 53.77 5.89
N MET A 239 -74.23 53.03 6.41
CA MET A 239 -74.14 51.61 6.75
C MET A 239 -72.94 51.25 7.66
N LEU A 240 -72.57 52.15 8.56
CA LEU A 240 -71.45 51.96 9.49
C LEU A 240 -71.87 51.19 10.74
N VAL A 241 -70.98 50.32 11.21
CA VAL A 241 -71.19 49.35 12.30
C VAL A 241 -70.04 49.46 13.33
N ASN A 242 -70.29 49.05 14.57
CA ASN A 242 -69.34 49.09 15.69
C ASN A 242 -68.89 50.52 16.10
N LEU A 243 -69.82 51.48 16.18
CA LEU A 243 -69.52 52.85 16.61
C LEU A 243 -69.63 52.99 18.14
N GLU A 244 -68.50 53.20 18.82
CA GLU A 244 -68.41 53.38 20.27
C GLU A 244 -68.29 54.86 20.66
N GLU A 245 -69.27 55.38 21.42
CA GLU A 245 -69.32 56.79 21.83
C GLU A 245 -68.10 57.28 22.64
N PRO A 246 -67.46 56.48 23.50
CA PRO A 246 -66.21 56.86 24.18
C PRO A 246 -65.01 57.10 23.24
N LEU A 247 -65.04 56.57 22.01
CA LEU A 247 -63.94 56.67 21.03
C LEU A 247 -64.14 57.79 20.00
N ALA A 248 -65.16 58.65 20.17
CA ALA A 248 -65.50 59.72 19.23
C ALA A 248 -64.34 60.67 18.88
N SER A 249 -63.47 61.01 19.84
CA SER A 249 -62.25 61.78 19.60
C SER A 249 -61.22 60.99 18.78
N THR A 250 -60.95 59.75 19.16
CA THR A 250 -59.98 58.88 18.49
C THR A 250 -60.39 58.56 17.04
N TYR A 251 -61.69 58.38 16.78
CA TYR A 251 -62.22 58.27 15.41
C TYR A 251 -61.96 59.55 14.61
N GLN A 252 -62.27 60.72 15.18
CA GLN A 252 -62.06 62.01 14.52
C GLN A 252 -60.58 62.23 14.14
N ASP A 253 -59.64 61.93 15.04
CA ASP A 253 -58.21 62.15 14.78
C ASP A 253 -57.68 61.17 13.72
N VAL A 254 -58.01 59.87 13.82
CA VAL A 254 -57.54 58.84 12.87
C VAL A 254 -58.19 58.99 11.50
N LEU A 255 -59.49 59.30 11.41
CA LEU A 255 -60.16 59.57 10.13
C LEU A 255 -59.63 60.86 9.49
N TYR A 256 -59.28 61.88 10.27
CA TYR A 256 -58.65 63.09 9.74
C TYR A 256 -57.25 62.81 9.18
N GLN A 257 -56.42 62.06 9.90
CA GLN A 257 -55.09 61.63 9.42
C GLN A 257 -55.21 60.82 8.12
N ALA A 258 -56.03 59.77 8.09
CA ALA A 258 -56.23 58.95 6.90
C ALA A 258 -56.69 59.77 5.66
N LYS A 259 -57.51 60.81 5.87
CA LYS A 259 -57.93 61.71 4.80
C LYS A 259 -56.78 62.60 4.31
N GLN A 260 -55.94 63.12 5.20
CA GLN A 260 -54.73 63.87 4.81
C GLN A 260 -53.73 62.99 4.05
N ASP A 261 -53.48 61.77 4.53
CA ASP A 261 -52.59 60.80 3.87
C ASP A 261 -53.09 60.50 2.44
N LYS A 262 -54.41 60.32 2.27
CA LYS A 262 -55.02 60.12 0.95
C LYS A 262 -54.83 61.34 0.04
N MET A 263 -55.07 62.56 0.54
CA MET A 263 -54.81 63.81 -0.21
C MET A 263 -53.34 63.99 -0.62
N THR A 264 -52.37 63.60 0.22
CA THR A 264 -50.95 63.69 -0.14
C THR A 264 -50.57 62.67 -1.20
N ASN A 265 -51.08 61.44 -1.12
CA ASN A 265 -50.87 60.42 -2.15
C ASN A 265 -51.51 60.79 -3.49
N ALA A 266 -52.66 61.46 -3.51
CA ALA A 266 -53.26 62.01 -4.73
C ALA A 266 -52.39 63.11 -5.37
N LYS A 267 -51.80 64.00 -4.55
CA LYS A 267 -50.86 65.04 -5.01
C LYS A 267 -49.58 64.44 -5.59
N ASN A 268 -49.00 63.44 -4.93
CA ASN A 268 -47.79 62.73 -5.41
C ASN A 268 -48.01 62.01 -6.75
N ARG A 269 -49.26 61.72 -7.14
CA ARG A 269 -49.60 61.15 -8.45
C ARG A 269 -49.78 62.18 -9.57
N THR A 270 -49.99 63.46 -9.25
CA THR A 270 -50.50 64.47 -10.20
C THR A 270 -49.46 65.46 -10.72
N GLU A 271 -48.19 65.38 -10.33
CA GLU A 271 -47.11 66.22 -10.87
C GLU A 271 -46.80 66.02 -12.38
N ASN A 272 -47.46 65.09 -13.08
CA ASN A 272 -47.13 64.70 -14.46
C ASN A 272 -48.31 64.44 -15.41
N SER A 273 -49.55 64.86 -15.08
CA SER A 273 -50.64 64.82 -16.07
C SER A 273 -51.78 65.81 -15.79
N ASP A 274 -52.15 66.60 -16.80
CA ASP A 274 -53.39 67.37 -16.83
C ASP A 274 -54.60 66.42 -16.93
N ARG A 275 -55.11 66.00 -15.78
CA ARG A 275 -56.39 65.28 -15.64
C ARG A 275 -57.32 66.08 -14.75
N GLU A 276 -58.60 66.13 -15.13
CA GLU A 276 -59.65 66.64 -14.25
C GLU A 276 -59.71 65.79 -12.98
N ARG A 277 -59.77 66.43 -11.81
CA ARG A 277 -59.65 65.73 -10.52
C ARG A 277 -60.94 64.98 -10.21
N ASP A 278 -60.82 63.70 -9.94
CA ASP A 278 -61.92 62.92 -9.39
C ASP A 278 -62.08 63.25 -7.90
N VAL A 279 -63.31 63.60 -7.51
CA VAL A 279 -63.66 63.95 -6.12
C VAL A 279 -63.39 62.78 -5.15
N TYR A 280 -63.40 61.53 -5.65
CA TYR A 280 -63.11 60.34 -4.84
C TYR A 280 -61.62 60.07 -4.58
N GLU A 281 -60.70 60.83 -5.21
CA GLU A 281 -59.26 60.78 -4.86
C GLU A 281 -58.95 61.57 -3.59
N GLU A 282 -59.66 62.67 -3.30
CA GLU A 282 -59.42 63.52 -2.11
C GLU A 282 -60.31 63.16 -0.89
N LEU A 283 -61.35 62.33 -1.06
CA LEU A 283 -62.29 61.90 -0.01
C LEU A 283 -62.12 60.44 0.40
N LEU A 284 -62.35 60.10 1.67
CA LEU A 284 -62.44 58.71 2.14
C LEU A 284 -63.75 58.06 1.68
N THR A 285 -63.68 56.82 1.19
CA THR A 285 -64.82 55.97 0.85
C THR A 285 -65.44 55.32 2.10
N GLN A 286 -66.65 54.74 1.97
CA GLN A 286 -67.31 54.04 3.07
C GLN A 286 -66.45 52.91 3.67
N ALA A 287 -65.77 52.14 2.81
CA ALA A 287 -64.90 51.04 3.23
C ALA A 287 -63.65 51.55 3.98
N GLU A 288 -63.04 52.66 3.53
CA GLU A 288 -61.92 53.30 4.24
C GLU A 288 -62.36 53.86 5.60
N ILE A 289 -63.56 54.43 5.70
CA ILE A 289 -64.13 54.93 6.96
C ILE A 289 -64.40 53.77 7.93
N GLN A 290 -65.11 52.73 7.49
CA GLN A 290 -65.40 51.54 8.31
C GLN A 290 -64.12 50.80 8.73
N GLY A 291 -63.13 50.72 7.84
CA GLY A 291 -61.81 50.15 8.13
C GLY A 291 -61.09 50.90 9.25
N ASN A 292 -61.08 52.24 9.21
CA ASN A 292 -60.47 53.05 10.26
C ASN A 292 -61.25 53.03 11.59
N VAL A 293 -62.60 52.99 11.55
CA VAL A 293 -63.43 52.76 12.76
C VAL A 293 -63.08 51.41 13.40
N ASN A 294 -63.06 50.33 12.61
CA ASN A 294 -62.68 49.00 13.11
C ASN A 294 -61.24 48.96 13.66
N LYS A 295 -60.30 49.66 13.01
CA LYS A 295 -58.90 49.81 13.45
C LYS A 295 -58.82 50.49 14.83
N VAL A 296 -59.53 51.61 15.03
CA VAL A 296 -59.57 52.29 16.34
C VAL A 296 -60.17 51.40 17.43
N ASN A 297 -61.22 50.64 17.10
CA ASN A 297 -61.85 49.71 18.04
C ASN A 297 -60.91 48.56 18.44
N THR A 298 -60.18 47.96 17.49
CA THR A 298 -59.23 46.89 17.81
C THR A 298 -58.06 47.41 18.63
N PHE A 299 -57.50 48.59 18.33
CA PHE A 299 -56.47 49.21 19.18
C PHE A 299 -56.98 49.50 20.61
N SER A 300 -58.19 50.03 20.75
CA SER A 300 -58.83 50.24 22.07
C SER A 300 -58.97 48.92 22.84
N ALA A 301 -59.48 47.87 22.20
CA ALA A 301 -59.69 46.58 22.85
C ALA A 301 -58.36 45.88 23.21
N LEU A 302 -57.32 45.98 22.38
CA LEU A 302 -55.98 45.47 22.68
C LEU A 302 -55.30 46.27 23.81
N ALA A 303 -55.47 47.60 23.88
CA ALA A 303 -54.99 48.39 25.01
C ALA A 303 -55.65 47.97 26.32
N ASN A 304 -56.97 47.71 26.31
CA ASN A 304 -57.69 47.17 27.47
C ASN A 304 -57.23 45.75 27.87
N ILE A 305 -56.81 44.90 26.92
CA ILE A 305 -56.19 43.60 27.23
C ILE A 305 -54.85 43.77 27.93
N ASN A 306 -53.95 44.61 27.41
CA ASN A 306 -52.63 44.80 28.02
C ASN A 306 -52.74 45.37 29.45
N LEU A 307 -53.63 46.35 29.65
CA LEU A 307 -53.94 46.90 30.98
C LEU A 307 -54.53 45.85 31.94
N ALA A 308 -55.26 44.85 31.43
CA ALA A 308 -55.75 43.72 32.24
C ALA A 308 -54.68 42.65 32.52
N LEU A 309 -53.72 42.43 31.61
CA LEU A 309 -52.56 41.56 31.80
C LEU A 309 -51.60 42.12 32.86
N GLU A 310 -51.35 43.43 32.83
CA GLU A 310 -50.57 44.17 33.85
C GLU A 310 -51.22 44.11 35.24
N GLN A 311 -52.55 44.14 35.31
CA GLN A 311 -53.30 43.98 36.56
C GLN A 311 -53.34 42.52 37.07
N GLY A 312 -52.86 41.55 36.30
CA GLY A 312 -52.78 40.14 36.70
C GLY A 312 -54.12 39.49 37.05
N CYS A 313 -55.25 40.02 36.55
CA CYS A 313 -56.58 39.61 36.97
C CYS A 313 -57.37 38.92 35.84
N ALA A 314 -57.57 37.60 35.99
CA ALA A 314 -58.26 36.78 35.01
C ALA A 314 -59.70 37.25 34.69
N LEU A 315 -60.39 37.88 35.66
CA LEU A 315 -61.78 38.36 35.50
C LEU A 315 -61.89 39.71 34.76
N THR A 316 -60.87 40.58 34.82
CA THR A 316 -60.84 41.79 33.97
C THR A 316 -60.33 41.43 32.57
N LEU A 317 -59.35 40.53 32.47
CA LEU A 317 -58.86 40.00 31.19
C LEU A 317 -59.97 39.32 30.39
N LEU A 318 -60.78 38.46 31.01
CA LEU A 318 -61.92 37.81 30.35
C LEU A 318 -62.91 38.84 29.77
N LYS A 319 -63.17 39.95 30.48
CA LYS A 319 -64.05 41.03 29.99
C LYS A 319 -63.45 41.79 28.81
N ALA A 320 -62.13 42.01 28.80
CA ALA A 320 -61.44 42.65 27.68
C ALA A 320 -61.44 41.75 26.44
N LEU A 321 -61.16 40.44 26.61
CA LEU A 321 -61.24 39.42 25.57
C LEU A 321 -62.66 39.23 24.99
N GLN A 322 -63.70 39.52 25.76
CA GLN A 322 -65.10 39.49 25.33
C GLN A 322 -65.53 40.73 24.50
N SER A 323 -64.62 41.67 24.19
CA SER A 323 -64.96 42.85 23.38
C SER A 323 -65.42 42.47 21.95
N PRO A 324 -66.58 42.95 21.48
CA PRO A 324 -67.06 42.72 20.12
C PRO A 324 -66.08 43.17 19.01
N ALA A 325 -65.25 44.19 19.30
CA ALA A 325 -64.22 44.68 18.38
C ALA A 325 -63.17 43.63 18.01
N LEU A 326 -62.83 42.74 18.95
CA LEU A 326 -61.84 41.69 18.72
C LEU A 326 -62.44 40.52 17.93
N GLY A 327 -63.69 40.14 18.22
CA GLY A 327 -64.36 39.04 17.54
C GLY A 327 -63.68 37.68 17.76
N LEU A 328 -63.07 37.47 18.93
CA LEU A 328 -62.35 36.24 19.26
C LEU A 328 -63.29 35.02 19.26
N ARG A 329 -62.78 33.90 18.77
CA ARG A 329 -63.49 32.61 18.69
C ARG A 329 -63.01 31.69 19.81
N GLY A 330 -63.90 30.79 20.25
CA GLY A 330 -63.56 29.73 21.20
C GLY A 330 -63.43 30.14 22.68
N LEU A 331 -63.80 31.36 23.08
CA LEU A 331 -63.64 31.81 24.46
C LEU A 331 -64.55 31.04 25.45
N GLN A 332 -63.95 30.35 26.42
CA GLN A 332 -64.61 29.57 27.46
C GLN A 332 -64.43 30.24 28.82
N THR A 333 -65.53 30.55 29.51
CA THR A 333 -65.50 31.22 30.83
C THR A 333 -64.81 30.41 31.93
N GLN A 334 -64.61 29.10 31.72
CA GLN A 334 -63.95 28.19 32.65
C GLN A 334 -62.41 28.21 32.53
N ASN A 335 -61.87 28.76 31.43
CA ASN A 335 -60.44 28.74 31.12
C ASN A 335 -59.76 30.10 31.43
N SER A 336 -60.38 30.96 32.25
CA SER A 336 -59.90 32.33 32.52
C SER A 336 -58.45 32.39 33.02
N ASP A 337 -58.05 31.48 33.89
CA ASP A 337 -56.69 31.44 34.46
C ASP A 337 -55.67 30.86 33.45
N TRP A 338 -56.11 30.02 32.52
CA TRP A 338 -55.28 29.55 31.41
C TRP A 338 -55.03 30.67 30.39
N TYR A 339 -56.04 31.48 30.06
CA TYR A 339 -55.86 32.67 29.21
C TYR A 339 -54.90 33.68 29.85
N LEU A 340 -55.03 33.92 31.16
CA LEU A 340 -54.11 34.80 31.89
C LEU A 340 -52.67 34.29 31.81
N LYS A 341 -52.44 33.01 32.14
CA LYS A 341 -51.10 32.42 32.14
C LYS A 341 -50.47 32.37 30.74
N GLN A 342 -51.24 32.02 29.72
CA GLN A 342 -50.75 31.93 28.35
C GLN A 342 -50.40 33.32 27.80
N LEU A 343 -51.33 34.28 27.84
CA LEU A 343 -51.10 35.62 27.29
C LEU A 343 -50.02 36.41 28.05
N GLN A 344 -49.82 36.14 29.35
CA GLN A 344 -48.66 36.66 30.09
C GLN A 344 -47.33 36.05 29.62
N SER A 345 -47.30 34.74 29.31
CA SER A 345 -46.13 34.08 28.70
C SER A 345 -45.85 34.66 27.31
N ASP A 346 -46.86 34.82 26.47
CA ASP A 346 -46.72 35.34 25.10
C ASP A 346 -46.18 36.79 25.13
N GLN A 347 -46.71 37.63 26.04
CA GLN A 347 -46.20 39.00 26.28
C GLN A 347 -44.78 39.01 26.89
N GLN A 348 -44.35 37.95 27.59
CA GLN A 348 -42.98 37.83 28.10
C GLN A 348 -42.00 37.37 27.01
N GLN A 349 -42.41 36.46 26.13
CA GLN A 349 -41.60 36.01 24.98
C GLN A 349 -41.39 37.16 23.97
N LYS A 350 -42.43 37.96 23.67
CA LYS A 350 -42.30 39.13 22.79
C LYS A 350 -41.29 40.16 23.33
N ARG A 351 -41.33 40.43 24.65
CA ARG A 351 -40.34 41.27 25.36
C ARG A 351 -38.90 40.71 25.36
N GLN A 352 -38.69 39.44 25.04
CA GLN A 352 -37.36 38.86 24.87
C GLN A 352 -36.92 38.92 23.40
N ALA A 353 -37.83 38.71 22.45
CA ALA A 353 -37.54 38.84 21.01
C ALA A 353 -37.06 40.26 20.63
N ASP A 354 -37.67 41.31 21.19
CA ASP A 354 -37.31 42.71 20.95
C ASP A 354 -35.92 43.13 21.48
N THR A 355 -35.13 42.19 22.03
CA THR A 355 -33.73 42.46 22.46
C THR A 355 -32.67 42.03 21.43
N GLY A 356 -33.07 41.51 20.27
CA GLY A 356 -32.17 41.08 19.20
C GLY A 356 -31.77 42.17 18.20
N GLU A 357 -30.60 42.78 18.43
CA GLU A 357 -29.71 43.61 17.57
C GLU A 357 -30.24 44.64 16.53
N ASP A 358 -31.42 44.52 15.90
CA ASP A 358 -31.86 45.41 14.80
C ASP A 358 -32.56 46.70 15.29
N CYS A 359 -31.89 47.39 16.22
CA CYS A 359 -32.40 48.54 16.96
C CYS A 359 -32.41 49.85 16.14
N PHE A 360 -33.39 50.05 15.24
CA PHE A 360 -33.63 51.36 14.64
C PHE A 360 -35.11 51.80 14.51
N ARG A 361 -35.96 51.45 15.48
CA ARG A 361 -37.28 52.07 15.71
C ARG A 361 -37.59 52.21 17.20
N VAL A 362 -37.22 53.35 17.78
CA VAL A 362 -37.50 53.68 19.19
C VAL A 362 -38.44 54.88 19.25
N ASP A 363 -39.74 54.61 19.18
CA ASP A 363 -40.77 55.64 19.36
C ASP A 363 -40.76 56.11 20.83
N HIS A 364 -40.77 57.44 21.03
CA HIS A 364 -40.29 58.08 22.25
C HIS A 364 -41.28 58.04 23.46
N SER A 365 -41.93 56.92 23.72
CA SER A 365 -42.88 56.74 24.84
C SER A 365 -42.48 55.64 25.84
N GLY A 366 -41.61 54.70 25.47
CA GLY A 366 -41.17 53.61 26.35
C GLY A 366 -42.26 52.60 26.73
N GLN A 367 -43.34 52.52 25.97
CA GLN A 367 -44.42 51.55 26.16
C GLN A 367 -44.11 50.26 25.38
N THR A 368 -44.36 49.11 25.99
CA THR A 368 -44.23 47.78 25.36
C THR A 368 -45.12 47.69 24.12
N GLU A 369 -44.66 47.05 23.03
CA GLU A 369 -45.57 46.75 21.92
C GLU A 369 -46.75 45.87 22.41
N PRO A 370 -48.00 46.25 22.09
CA PRO A 370 -49.15 45.43 22.45
C PRO A 370 -49.17 44.13 21.66
N LEU A 371 -49.70 43.06 22.28
CA LEU A 371 -50.05 41.84 21.53
C LEU A 371 -51.05 42.19 20.41
N GLN A 372 -50.82 41.64 19.22
CA GLN A 372 -51.69 41.79 18.05
C GLN A 372 -52.93 40.90 18.19
N LYS A 373 -53.98 41.19 17.41
CA LYS A 373 -55.26 40.47 17.49
C LYS A 373 -55.12 38.98 17.17
N GLU A 374 -54.24 38.67 16.23
CA GLU A 374 -53.92 37.34 15.74
C GLU A 374 -53.12 36.55 16.78
N GLU A 375 -52.15 37.20 17.45
CA GLU A 375 -51.41 36.65 18.59
C GLU A 375 -52.36 36.32 19.76
N VAL A 376 -53.30 37.22 20.09
CA VAL A 376 -54.29 36.99 21.16
C VAL A 376 -55.24 35.83 20.84
N GLN A 377 -55.67 35.66 19.58
CA GLN A 377 -56.47 34.50 19.18
C GLN A 377 -55.65 33.20 19.31
N ALA A 378 -54.39 33.20 18.87
CA ALA A 378 -53.51 32.03 19.00
C ALA A 378 -53.28 31.66 20.48
N GLY A 379 -53.05 32.63 21.37
CA GLY A 379 -52.94 32.41 22.82
C GLY A 379 -54.23 31.86 23.45
N VAL A 380 -55.41 32.31 23.00
CA VAL A 380 -56.71 31.74 23.42
C VAL A 380 -56.86 30.27 22.98
N ASP A 381 -56.51 29.95 21.74
CA ASP A 381 -56.64 28.57 21.21
C ASP A 381 -55.59 27.62 21.80
N ALA A 382 -54.36 28.11 22.07
CA ALA A 382 -53.34 27.38 22.81
C ALA A 382 -53.78 27.10 24.27
N ALA A 383 -54.28 28.12 24.98
CA ALA A 383 -54.78 27.96 26.35
C ALA A 383 -56.00 27.00 26.43
N ASN A 384 -56.91 27.05 25.45
CA ASN A 384 -58.00 26.10 25.32
C ASN A 384 -57.50 24.65 25.12
N SER A 385 -56.49 24.47 24.27
CA SER A 385 -55.88 23.18 23.99
C SER A 385 -55.19 22.61 25.23
N ALA A 386 -54.43 23.44 25.94
CA ALA A 386 -53.75 23.08 27.19
C ALA A 386 -54.75 22.73 28.31
N ALA A 387 -55.83 23.50 28.47
CA ALA A 387 -56.89 23.18 29.43
C ALA A 387 -57.58 21.84 29.10
N GLN A 388 -57.83 21.55 27.82
CA GLN A 388 -58.43 20.27 27.39
C GLN A 388 -57.46 19.08 27.55
N GLN A 389 -56.16 19.27 27.29
CA GLN A 389 -55.12 18.27 27.57
C GLN A 389 -55.03 17.98 29.07
N TYR A 390 -55.04 19.01 29.91
CA TYR A 390 -55.01 18.87 31.36
C TYR A 390 -56.24 18.15 31.91
N GLN A 391 -57.44 18.46 31.41
CA GLN A 391 -58.66 17.73 31.77
C GLN A 391 -58.58 16.24 31.39
N ARG A 392 -58.01 15.89 30.22
CA ARG A 392 -57.80 14.49 29.82
C ARG A 392 -56.79 13.78 30.73
N SER A 393 -55.67 14.43 31.07
CA SER A 393 -54.62 13.88 31.94
C SER A 393 -55.09 13.57 33.37
N LYS A 394 -56.26 14.08 33.79
CA LYS A 394 -56.88 13.81 35.10
C LYS A 394 -57.85 12.62 35.12
N SER A 395 -58.08 11.95 34.00
CA SER A 395 -58.77 10.66 34.01
C SER A 395 -57.84 9.57 34.53
N PRO A 396 -58.17 8.85 35.62
CA PRO A 396 -57.26 7.87 36.21
C PRO A 396 -57.20 6.58 35.37
N LEU A 397 -56.29 6.56 34.40
CA LEU A 397 -55.78 5.33 33.80
C LEU A 397 -54.89 4.60 34.82
N ALA A 398 -55.53 3.98 35.81
CA ALA A 398 -54.89 2.99 36.67
C ALA A 398 -54.67 1.72 35.82
N PRO A 399 -53.42 1.29 35.56
CA PRO A 399 -53.19 -0.01 34.94
C PRO A 399 -53.77 -1.10 35.83
N GLY A 400 -54.64 -1.94 35.27
CA GLY A 400 -55.50 -2.82 36.06
C GLY A 400 -54.70 -3.91 36.79
N HIS A 401 -54.85 -3.99 38.12
CA HIS A 401 -54.32 -5.13 38.88
C HIS A 401 -54.93 -6.46 38.37
N GLY A 402 -54.17 -7.20 37.55
CA GLY A 402 -54.32 -8.64 37.39
C GLY A 402 -55.01 -9.16 36.11
N ASN A 403 -54.48 -8.87 34.92
CA ASN A 403 -54.71 -9.70 33.72
C ASN A 403 -53.45 -10.52 33.34
N LYS A 404 -53.25 -11.61 34.10
CA LYS A 404 -52.14 -12.58 34.04
C LYS A 404 -51.49 -12.78 32.65
N GLY A 405 -50.33 -12.15 32.43
CA GLY A 405 -49.30 -12.65 31.52
C GLY A 405 -49.65 -12.74 30.02
N ILE A 406 -50.56 -11.91 29.51
CA ILE A 406 -50.85 -11.83 28.06
C ILE A 406 -50.28 -10.52 27.52
N ALA A 407 -49.08 -10.61 26.95
CA ALA A 407 -48.30 -9.47 26.45
C ALA A 407 -49.09 -8.54 25.50
N GLU A 408 -49.87 -9.11 24.57
CA GLU A 408 -50.71 -8.35 23.63
C GLU A 408 -51.67 -7.37 24.31
N LYS A 409 -52.25 -7.75 25.46
CA LYS A 409 -53.21 -6.92 26.18
C LYS A 409 -52.53 -5.72 26.85
N THR A 410 -51.37 -5.96 27.43
CA THR A 410 -50.56 -4.92 28.07
C THR A 410 -50.15 -3.86 27.05
N VAL A 411 -49.75 -4.26 25.83
CA VAL A 411 -49.51 -3.29 24.75
C VAL A 411 -50.79 -2.59 24.29
N LEU A 412 -51.93 -3.27 24.17
CA LEU A 412 -53.20 -2.62 23.83
C LEU A 412 -53.64 -1.57 24.86
N GLU A 413 -53.35 -1.78 26.15
CA GLU A 413 -53.58 -0.79 27.21
C GLU A 413 -52.60 0.39 27.13
N LEU A 414 -51.31 0.13 26.88
CA LEU A 414 -50.28 1.18 26.69
C LEU A 414 -50.46 1.99 25.39
N MET A 415 -51.04 1.39 24.34
CA MET A 415 -51.35 2.05 23.07
C MET A 415 -52.61 2.92 23.10
N ASN A 416 -53.29 3.03 24.25
CA ASN A 416 -54.49 3.88 24.36
C ASN A 416 -54.12 5.37 24.10
N PRO A 417 -54.67 6.04 23.07
CA PRO A 417 -54.37 7.45 22.79
C PRO A 417 -54.80 8.41 23.91
N GLU A 418 -55.62 7.98 24.86
CA GLU A 418 -55.96 8.75 26.06
C GLU A 418 -54.83 8.76 27.11
N ALA A 419 -53.88 7.81 27.05
CA ALA A 419 -52.81 7.65 28.03
C ALA A 419 -51.64 8.64 27.89
N GLN A 420 -51.51 9.31 26.73
CA GLN A 420 -50.41 10.24 26.40
C GLN A 420 -48.99 9.64 26.56
N LEU A 421 -48.85 8.32 26.42
CA LEU A 421 -47.57 7.62 26.46
C LEU A 421 -46.79 7.73 25.13
N PRO A 422 -45.46 7.46 25.13
CA PRO A 422 -44.64 7.42 23.92
C PRO A 422 -45.08 6.35 22.91
N GLN A 423 -44.48 6.31 21.72
CA GLN A 423 -44.86 5.36 20.68
C GLN A 423 -44.52 3.91 21.07
N VAL A 424 -45.54 3.14 21.46
CA VAL A 424 -45.43 1.72 21.81
C VAL A 424 -45.53 0.84 20.56
N TYR A 425 -44.73 -0.23 20.52
CA TYR A 425 -44.62 -1.09 19.33
C TYR A 425 -45.22 -2.51 19.55
N PRO A 426 -46.27 -2.91 18.79
CA PRO A 426 -46.93 -4.21 18.94
C PRO A 426 -46.04 -5.45 18.88
N PHE A 427 -44.93 -5.41 18.13
CA PHE A 427 -44.05 -6.57 17.98
C PHE A 427 -43.26 -6.90 19.25
N ALA A 428 -42.99 -5.91 20.12
CA ALA A 428 -42.17 -6.07 21.31
C ALA A 428 -43.01 -6.29 22.58
N ALA A 429 -44.20 -6.87 22.45
CA ALA A 429 -45.15 -6.99 23.55
C ALA A 429 -44.59 -7.74 24.76
N ASP A 430 -43.87 -8.84 24.54
CA ASP A 430 -43.25 -9.62 25.61
C ASP A 430 -42.11 -8.88 26.31
N LEU A 431 -41.43 -7.94 25.64
CA LEU A 431 -40.42 -7.07 26.25
C LEU A 431 -41.09 -6.08 27.24
N TYR A 432 -42.11 -5.33 26.80
CA TYR A 432 -42.84 -4.42 27.72
C TYR A 432 -43.47 -5.17 28.89
N GLN A 433 -44.05 -6.35 28.65
CA GLN A 433 -44.66 -7.14 29.73
C GLN A 433 -43.64 -7.70 30.72
N LYS A 434 -42.43 -8.09 30.30
CA LYS A 434 -41.38 -8.54 31.22
C LYS A 434 -40.81 -7.36 32.01
N GLU A 435 -40.37 -6.30 31.34
CA GLU A 435 -39.62 -5.22 31.99
C GLU A 435 -40.48 -4.24 32.79
N LEU A 436 -41.74 -3.98 32.39
CA LEU A 436 -42.64 -3.20 33.26
C LEU A 436 -43.01 -3.99 34.52
N ALA A 437 -43.01 -5.32 34.47
CA ALA A 437 -43.27 -6.17 35.63
C ALA A 437 -42.07 -6.29 36.60
N THR A 438 -40.83 -6.18 36.11
CA THR A 438 -39.63 -6.08 36.98
C THR A 438 -39.57 -4.72 37.66
N LEU A 439 -39.80 -3.62 36.92
CA LEU A 439 -39.86 -2.25 37.47
C LEU A 439 -40.98 -2.08 38.51
N GLN A 440 -42.17 -2.65 38.27
CA GLN A 440 -43.27 -2.64 39.26
C GLN A 440 -42.92 -3.41 40.56
N GLN A 441 -42.13 -4.48 40.48
CA GLN A 441 -41.70 -5.23 41.66
C GLN A 441 -40.61 -4.51 42.47
N GLN A 442 -39.77 -3.71 41.80
CA GLN A 442 -38.74 -2.88 42.44
C GLN A 442 -39.32 -1.59 43.07
N SER A 443 -40.48 -1.13 42.59
CA SER A 443 -41.15 0.09 43.07
C SER A 443 -41.82 -0.13 44.44
N PRO A 444 -41.62 0.76 45.43
CA PRO A 444 -42.04 0.53 46.83
C PRO A 444 -43.56 0.53 47.04
N GLU A 445 -44.34 1.12 46.14
CA GLU A 445 -45.81 1.11 46.17
C GLU A 445 -46.42 0.05 45.20
N HIS A 446 -45.59 -0.82 44.61
CA HIS A 446 -45.98 -1.83 43.61
C HIS A 446 -46.81 -1.30 42.43
N SER A 447 -46.66 -0.02 42.12
CA SER A 447 -47.25 0.69 41.00
C SER A 447 -46.26 1.74 40.50
N LEU A 448 -46.37 2.10 39.21
CA LEU A 448 -45.56 3.14 38.58
C LEU A 448 -46.42 4.41 38.45
N THR A 449 -45.87 5.57 38.79
CA THR A 449 -46.50 6.85 38.50
C THR A 449 -46.49 7.13 36.99
N HIS A 450 -47.37 8.02 36.51
CA HIS A 450 -47.45 8.33 35.07
C HIS A 450 -46.13 8.86 34.46
N PRO A 451 -45.31 9.68 35.15
CA PRO A 451 -43.98 10.04 34.65
C PRO A 451 -43.01 8.86 34.57
N GLU A 452 -42.99 7.98 35.57
CA GLU A 452 -42.12 6.78 35.58
C GLU A 452 -42.53 5.80 34.47
N LEU A 453 -43.83 5.61 34.27
CA LEU A 453 -44.38 4.80 33.18
C LEU A 453 -44.04 5.40 31.81
N THR A 454 -44.13 6.72 31.66
CA THR A 454 -43.72 7.43 30.43
C THR A 454 -42.25 7.15 30.09
N VAL A 455 -41.33 7.37 31.04
CA VAL A 455 -39.88 7.16 30.83
C VAL A 455 -39.56 5.68 30.57
N ALA A 456 -40.15 4.77 31.35
CA ALA A 456 -39.94 3.33 31.17
C ALA A 456 -40.43 2.85 29.78
N VAL A 457 -41.58 3.35 29.31
CA VAL A 457 -42.07 3.06 27.96
C VAL A 457 -41.16 3.65 26.89
N GLU A 458 -40.63 4.87 27.07
CA GLU A 458 -39.71 5.51 26.11
C GLU A 458 -38.41 4.70 25.94
N MET A 459 -37.77 4.32 27.05
CA MET A 459 -36.56 3.48 27.05
C MET A 459 -36.82 2.11 26.42
N LEU A 460 -37.92 1.44 26.79
CA LEU A 460 -38.27 0.12 26.25
C LEU A 460 -38.67 0.18 24.76
N SER A 461 -39.27 1.28 24.30
CA SER A 461 -39.51 1.52 22.87
C SER A 461 -38.20 1.68 22.09
N SER A 462 -37.19 2.34 22.63
CA SER A 462 -35.85 2.39 22.02
C SER A 462 -35.15 1.03 22.01
N VAL A 463 -35.25 0.23 23.08
CA VAL A 463 -34.72 -1.15 23.11
C VAL A 463 -35.45 -2.08 22.12
N ALA A 464 -36.77 -1.89 21.93
CA ALA A 464 -37.54 -2.58 20.91
C ALA A 464 -37.07 -2.21 19.49
N LEU A 465 -36.76 -0.94 19.23
CA LEU A 465 -36.19 -0.49 17.96
C LEU A 465 -34.79 -1.06 17.72
N ILE A 466 -33.92 -1.12 18.74
CA ILE A 466 -32.60 -1.76 18.67
C ILE A 466 -32.74 -3.23 18.28
N ASN A 467 -33.58 -4.00 18.98
CA ASN A 467 -33.80 -5.42 18.69
C ASN A 467 -34.26 -5.66 17.24
N ARG A 468 -35.21 -4.86 16.74
CA ARG A 468 -35.70 -4.98 15.36
C ARG A 468 -34.67 -4.52 14.32
N ALA A 469 -33.85 -3.52 14.63
CA ALA A 469 -32.80 -3.06 13.74
C ALA A 469 -31.62 -4.05 13.66
N LEU A 470 -31.32 -4.77 14.75
CA LEU A 470 -30.41 -5.91 14.75
C LEU A 470 -30.95 -7.06 13.88
N GLU A 471 -32.25 -7.40 14.00
CA GLU A 471 -32.91 -8.40 13.15
C GLU A 471 -32.88 -8.06 11.64
N SER A 472 -32.99 -6.77 11.29
CA SER A 472 -32.90 -6.32 9.90
C SER A 472 -31.47 -6.02 9.43
N GLY A 473 -30.46 -6.16 10.29
CA GLY A 473 -29.07 -5.79 9.98
C GLY A 473 -28.83 -4.29 9.76
N ASP A 474 -29.71 -3.41 10.22
CA ASP A 474 -29.61 -1.95 10.03
C ASP A 474 -28.76 -1.32 11.14
N MET A 475 -27.44 -1.43 10.96
CA MET A 475 -26.41 -0.90 11.87
C MET A 475 -26.56 0.62 12.11
N ASN A 476 -27.03 1.38 11.12
CA ASN A 476 -27.21 2.83 11.25
C ASN A 476 -28.37 3.16 12.19
N THR A 477 -29.48 2.42 12.09
CA THR A 477 -30.61 2.59 13.03
C THR A 477 -30.25 2.10 14.43
N VAL A 478 -29.48 1.01 14.58
CA VAL A 478 -28.98 0.57 15.90
C VAL A 478 -28.11 1.65 16.53
N TRP A 479 -27.09 2.16 15.82
CA TRP A 479 -26.23 3.23 16.34
C TRP A 479 -27.01 4.50 16.69
N LYS A 480 -27.97 4.90 15.86
CA LYS A 480 -28.84 6.07 16.12
C LYS A 480 -29.71 5.91 17.37
N GLN A 481 -30.09 4.68 17.74
CA GLN A 481 -30.79 4.44 19.00
C GLN A 481 -29.81 4.43 20.18
N LEU A 482 -28.69 3.72 20.09
CA LEU A 482 -27.66 3.69 21.16
C LEU A 482 -27.16 5.09 21.52
N SER A 483 -26.80 5.91 20.53
CA SER A 483 -26.38 7.31 20.72
C SER A 483 -27.50 8.27 21.14
N SER A 484 -28.76 7.80 21.24
CA SER A 484 -29.86 8.64 21.71
C SER A 484 -29.95 8.62 23.25
N THR A 485 -30.04 9.82 23.84
CA THR A 485 -30.28 10.03 25.28
C THR A 485 -31.57 9.38 25.78
N VAL A 486 -32.49 9.04 24.88
CA VAL A 486 -33.77 8.35 25.13
C VAL A 486 -33.58 6.91 25.62
N THR A 487 -32.47 6.24 25.26
CA THR A 487 -32.18 4.89 25.77
C THR A 487 -31.75 4.86 27.24
N GLY A 488 -31.31 5.99 27.80
CA GLY A 488 -30.76 6.07 29.15
C GLY A 488 -29.47 5.27 29.39
N LEU A 489 -28.81 4.76 28.34
CA LEU A 489 -27.58 3.99 28.43
C LEU A 489 -26.39 4.87 28.87
N THR A 490 -25.45 4.27 29.61
CA THR A 490 -24.24 4.91 30.13
C THR A 490 -22.97 4.43 29.42
N ASN A 491 -21.92 5.26 29.45
CA ASN A 491 -20.57 4.95 28.95
C ASN A 491 -20.46 4.74 27.42
N ILE A 492 -21.37 5.27 26.61
CA ILE A 492 -21.27 5.12 25.14
C ILE A 492 -20.22 6.08 24.55
N GLU A 493 -19.09 5.52 24.13
CA GLU A 493 -18.02 6.19 23.37
C GLU A 493 -18.22 6.04 21.86
N GLU A 494 -18.21 7.15 21.10
CA GLU A 494 -18.47 7.13 19.63
C GLU A 494 -17.41 6.34 18.85
N GLU A 495 -16.15 6.34 19.32
CA GLU A 495 -15.03 5.64 18.68
C GLU A 495 -15.22 4.11 18.65
N ASN A 496 -15.95 3.56 19.62
CA ASN A 496 -16.21 2.12 19.77
C ASN A 496 -17.47 1.65 19.02
N CYS A 497 -18.17 2.52 18.28
CA CYS A 497 -19.47 2.25 17.66
C CYS A 497 -19.55 0.91 16.91
N GLN A 498 -18.54 0.56 16.12
CA GLN A 498 -18.48 -0.70 15.37
C GLN A 498 -18.36 -1.93 16.28
N ARG A 499 -17.61 -1.84 17.38
CA ARG A 499 -17.44 -2.97 18.32
C ARG A 499 -18.73 -3.25 19.10
N TYR A 500 -19.48 -2.23 19.51
CA TYR A 500 -20.80 -2.47 20.12
C TYR A 500 -21.75 -3.16 19.15
N LEU A 501 -21.76 -2.75 17.88
CA LEU A 501 -22.63 -3.32 16.85
C LEU A 501 -22.32 -4.81 16.60
N ASP A 502 -21.04 -5.16 16.44
CA ASP A 502 -20.61 -6.54 16.24
C ASP A 502 -20.91 -7.43 17.47
N GLU A 503 -20.73 -6.92 18.69
CA GLU A 503 -20.98 -7.70 19.91
C GLU A 503 -22.49 -7.84 20.21
N LEU A 504 -23.29 -6.80 20.00
CA LEU A 504 -24.76 -6.87 20.08
C LEU A 504 -25.35 -7.81 19.02
N MET A 505 -24.74 -7.90 17.83
CA MET A 505 -25.11 -8.88 16.80
C MET A 505 -24.86 -10.32 17.28
N LYS A 506 -23.70 -10.61 17.89
CA LYS A 506 -23.41 -11.93 18.50
C LYS A 506 -24.39 -12.25 19.63
N LEU A 507 -24.66 -11.27 20.51
CA LEU A 507 -25.58 -11.41 21.63
C LEU A 507 -27.01 -11.69 21.14
N LYS A 508 -27.50 -11.02 20.07
CA LYS A 508 -28.80 -11.32 19.43
C LYS A 508 -28.84 -12.73 18.85
N ALA A 509 -27.76 -13.17 18.20
CA ALA A 509 -27.65 -14.52 17.65
C ALA A 509 -27.65 -15.61 18.74
N GLN A 510 -26.97 -15.37 19.87
CA GLN A 510 -27.00 -16.27 21.02
C GLN A 510 -28.38 -16.29 21.69
N ALA A 511 -29.00 -15.12 21.91
CA ALA A 511 -30.35 -15.03 22.48
C ALA A 511 -31.37 -15.83 21.64
N HIS A 512 -31.34 -15.70 20.31
CA HIS A 512 -32.16 -16.52 19.42
C HIS A 512 -31.85 -18.02 19.51
N ALA A 513 -30.58 -18.43 19.63
CA ALA A 513 -30.21 -19.84 19.82
C ALA A 513 -30.73 -20.42 21.15
N GLU A 514 -30.90 -19.58 22.17
CA GLU A 514 -31.48 -19.93 23.48
C GLU A 514 -33.03 -19.83 23.51
N ASN A 515 -33.67 -19.43 22.40
CA ASN A 515 -35.12 -19.14 22.27
C ASN A 515 -35.59 -17.89 23.03
N ASN A 516 -34.72 -16.89 23.19
CA ASN A 516 -35.09 -15.54 23.65
C ASN A 516 -35.20 -14.59 22.45
N ASP A 517 -36.41 -14.13 22.14
CA ASP A 517 -36.65 -13.24 20.99
C ASP A 517 -36.12 -11.81 21.19
N PHE A 518 -35.94 -11.35 22.44
CA PHE A 518 -35.50 -9.99 22.76
C PHE A 518 -34.31 -9.97 23.72
N ILE A 519 -33.34 -9.11 23.41
CA ILE A 519 -32.29 -8.62 24.31
C ILE A 519 -32.92 -7.56 25.24
N THR A 520 -32.64 -7.59 26.54
CA THR A 520 -33.12 -6.60 27.51
C THR A 520 -32.24 -5.34 27.55
N TRP A 521 -32.70 -4.29 28.24
CA TRP A 521 -31.88 -3.09 28.47
C TRP A 521 -30.57 -3.42 29.23
N ASN A 522 -30.65 -4.32 30.23
CA ASN A 522 -29.50 -4.72 31.04
C ASN A 522 -28.43 -5.43 30.21
N ASP A 523 -28.83 -6.27 29.26
CA ASP A 523 -27.91 -6.97 28.37
C ASP A 523 -27.21 -6.01 27.40
N ILE A 524 -27.91 -4.97 26.92
CA ILE A 524 -27.33 -3.91 26.07
C ILE A 524 -26.33 -3.09 26.87
N GLN A 525 -26.67 -2.65 28.08
CA GLN A 525 -25.74 -1.92 28.95
C GLN A 525 -24.51 -2.77 29.32
N ALA A 526 -24.72 -4.03 29.69
CA ALA A 526 -23.62 -4.97 29.97
C ALA A 526 -22.73 -5.23 28.75
N CYS A 527 -23.30 -5.23 27.54
CA CYS A 527 -22.53 -5.32 26.28
C CYS A 527 -21.66 -4.07 26.06
N VAL A 528 -22.22 -2.86 26.24
CA VAL A 528 -21.46 -1.59 26.16
C VAL A 528 -20.34 -1.57 27.19
N ASP A 529 -20.62 -1.84 28.47
CA ASP A 529 -19.63 -1.85 29.54
C ASP A 529 -18.57 -2.95 29.35
N HIS A 530 -18.94 -4.11 28.79
CA HIS A 530 -17.98 -5.16 28.44
C HIS A 530 -17.05 -4.74 27.29
N VAL A 531 -17.59 -4.18 26.21
CA VAL A 531 -16.80 -3.69 25.07
C VAL A 531 -15.84 -2.58 25.53
N ASN A 532 -16.30 -1.65 26.37
CA ASN A 532 -15.45 -0.60 26.94
C ASN A 532 -14.35 -1.16 27.84
N LEU A 533 -14.66 -2.14 28.70
CA LEU A 533 -13.65 -2.80 29.53
C LEU A 533 -12.59 -3.52 28.68
N VAL A 534 -12.99 -4.16 27.58
CA VAL A 534 -12.09 -4.82 26.63
C VAL A 534 -11.24 -3.81 25.86
N VAL A 535 -11.83 -2.71 25.37
CA VAL A 535 -11.10 -1.64 24.66
C VAL A 535 -10.12 -0.93 25.61
N HIS A 536 -10.52 -0.66 26.86
CA HIS A 536 -9.63 -0.08 27.87
C HIS A 536 -8.48 -1.04 28.22
N GLU A 537 -8.76 -2.35 28.38
CA GLU A 537 -7.73 -3.38 28.55
C GLU A 537 -6.76 -3.48 27.36
N GLU A 538 -7.24 -3.28 26.12
CA GLU A 538 -6.40 -3.21 24.93
C GLU A 538 -5.57 -1.92 24.89
N HIS A 539 -6.15 -0.78 25.26
CA HIS A 539 -5.47 0.51 25.29
C HIS A 539 -4.34 0.54 26.34
N GLU A 540 -4.62 0.12 27.58
CA GLU A 540 -3.62 -0.04 28.64
C GLU A 540 -2.48 -0.99 28.22
N ARG A 541 -2.80 -2.04 27.44
CA ARG A 541 -1.79 -2.96 26.89
C ARG A 541 -0.95 -2.32 25.79
N ILE A 542 -1.54 -1.50 24.93
CA ILE A 542 -0.82 -0.70 23.92
C ILE A 542 0.11 0.31 24.60
N LEU A 543 -0.36 1.01 25.65
CA LEU A 543 0.47 1.91 26.46
C LEU A 543 1.64 1.18 27.12
N ALA A 544 1.40 0.01 27.71
CA ALA A 544 2.45 -0.82 28.32
C ALA A 544 3.49 -1.30 27.27
N ILE A 545 3.05 -1.72 26.08
CA ILE A 545 3.94 -2.06 24.96
C ILE A 545 4.75 -0.84 24.50
N GLY A 546 4.14 0.36 24.50
CA GLY A 546 4.83 1.62 24.23
C GLY A 546 5.96 1.88 25.22
N LEU A 547 5.66 1.83 26.53
CA LEU A 547 6.63 2.02 27.61
C LEU A 547 7.77 0.98 27.58
N ILE A 548 7.48 -0.27 27.21
CA ILE A 548 8.51 -1.30 26.97
C ILE A 548 9.42 -0.91 25.80
N ASN A 549 8.85 -0.42 24.70
CA ASN A 549 9.65 -0.01 23.54
C ASN A 549 10.50 1.24 23.81
N GLU A 550 10.01 2.18 24.62
CA GLU A 550 10.72 3.38 25.08
C GLU A 550 11.89 3.01 26.00
N ALA A 551 11.69 2.17 27.02
CA ALA A 551 12.75 1.69 27.90
C ALA A 551 13.85 0.90 27.15
N LEU A 552 13.47 0.17 26.09
CA LEU A 552 14.42 -0.48 25.19
C LEU A 552 15.28 0.51 24.40
N ASP A 553 14.74 1.68 24.00
CA ASP A 553 15.51 2.72 23.30
C ASP A 553 16.40 3.54 24.26
N GLU A 554 15.97 3.75 25.51
CA GLU A 554 16.80 4.39 26.54
C GLU A 554 18.06 3.58 26.92
N GLY A 555 18.08 2.28 26.62
CA GLY A 555 19.25 1.41 26.85
C GLY A 555 19.42 0.85 28.26
N ASP A 556 18.49 1.14 29.19
CA ASP A 556 18.59 0.78 30.61
C ASP A 556 17.80 -0.50 30.94
N ALA A 557 18.53 -1.58 31.25
CA ALA A 557 17.96 -2.88 31.60
C ALA A 557 17.08 -2.86 32.87
N GLN A 558 17.31 -1.95 33.83
CA GLN A 558 16.46 -1.84 35.02
C GLN A 558 15.12 -1.19 34.69
N LYS A 559 15.10 -0.20 33.80
CA LYS A 559 13.85 0.39 33.29
C LYS A 559 13.08 -0.59 32.42
N THR A 560 13.77 -1.32 31.55
CA THR A 560 13.12 -2.38 30.75
C THR A 560 12.55 -3.48 31.64
N LEU A 561 13.23 -3.89 32.71
CA LEU A 561 12.63 -4.82 33.68
C LEU A 561 11.35 -4.25 34.31
N GLN A 562 11.34 -2.97 34.71
CA GLN A 562 10.16 -2.31 35.27
C GLN A 562 9.01 -2.24 34.24
N ALA A 563 9.30 -1.93 32.98
CA ALA A 563 8.32 -1.87 31.91
C ALA A 563 7.75 -3.25 31.56
N LEU A 564 8.59 -4.30 31.50
CA LEU A 564 8.17 -5.69 31.30
C LEU A 564 7.35 -6.23 32.48
N GLN A 565 7.45 -5.63 33.67
CA GLN A 565 6.66 -5.97 34.86
C GLN A 565 5.31 -5.24 34.96
N ILE A 566 4.95 -4.37 34.00
CA ILE A 566 3.65 -3.68 33.98
C ILE A 566 2.51 -4.70 33.81
N PRO A 567 1.55 -4.81 34.78
CA PRO A 567 0.51 -5.84 34.72
C PRO A 567 -0.40 -5.79 33.49
N ALA A 568 -0.64 -4.60 32.93
CA ALA A 568 -1.46 -4.41 31.73
C ALA A 568 -0.89 -5.10 30.48
N ALA A 569 0.44 -5.30 30.41
CA ALA A 569 1.09 -6.05 29.34
C ALA A 569 0.73 -7.55 29.37
N LYS A 570 0.32 -8.09 30.54
CA LYS A 570 0.00 -9.50 30.77
C LYS A 570 1.12 -10.48 30.34
N LEU A 571 2.37 -10.06 30.48
CA LEU A 571 3.57 -10.83 30.12
C LEU A 571 3.88 -11.93 31.14
N GLU A 572 4.24 -13.12 30.65
CA GLU A 572 4.55 -14.29 31.46
C GLU A 572 6.06 -14.56 31.61
N GLY A 573 6.48 -14.92 32.82
CA GLY A 573 7.82 -15.44 33.09
C GLY A 573 8.95 -14.40 33.16
N VAL A 574 8.64 -13.13 33.43
CA VAL A 574 9.66 -12.07 33.61
C VAL A 574 10.43 -12.28 34.93
N LEU A 575 11.74 -12.49 34.82
CA LEU A 575 12.67 -12.76 35.94
C LEU A 575 13.67 -11.61 36.10
N ALA A 576 13.81 -11.09 37.33
CA ALA A 576 14.72 -9.96 37.60
C ALA A 576 16.19 -10.26 37.29
N GLU A 577 16.63 -11.51 37.47
CA GLU A 577 18.00 -11.98 37.20
C GLU A 577 18.38 -12.04 35.71
N VAL A 578 17.42 -11.81 34.81
CA VAL A 578 17.57 -11.91 33.35
C VAL A 578 17.45 -10.53 32.66
N ALA A 579 17.25 -9.44 33.42
CA ALA A 579 16.99 -8.09 32.93
C ALA A 579 17.94 -7.63 31.81
N GLN A 580 19.25 -7.79 31.99
CA GLN A 580 20.27 -7.40 31.01
C GLN A 580 20.19 -8.22 29.71
N HIS A 581 19.83 -9.50 29.78
CA HIS A 581 19.65 -10.33 28.57
C HIS A 581 18.30 -10.09 27.89
N TYR A 582 17.24 -9.71 28.62
CA TYR A 582 16.03 -9.17 28.01
C TYR A 582 16.35 -7.90 27.21
N GLN A 583 17.14 -6.98 27.77
CA GLN A 583 17.56 -5.75 27.08
C GLN A 583 18.29 -6.08 25.78
N ASP A 584 19.34 -6.90 25.84
CA ASP A 584 20.15 -7.27 24.68
C ASP A 584 19.35 -8.03 23.61
N MET A 585 18.51 -9.00 24.00
CA MET A 585 17.71 -9.81 23.07
C MET A 585 16.55 -9.04 22.44
N LEU A 586 15.88 -8.15 23.18
CA LEU A 586 14.79 -7.34 22.64
C LEU A 586 15.32 -6.21 21.76
N ILE A 587 16.40 -5.50 22.14
CA ILE A 587 17.09 -4.56 21.23
C ILE A 587 17.53 -5.27 19.95
N ARG A 588 18.04 -6.49 20.05
CA ARG A 588 18.42 -7.30 18.88
C ARG A 588 17.21 -7.62 18.00
N ALA A 589 16.11 -8.10 18.56
CA ALA A 589 14.88 -8.36 17.81
C ALA A 589 14.36 -7.08 17.12
N LYS A 590 14.39 -5.94 17.81
CA LYS A 590 14.02 -4.62 17.29
C LYS A 590 14.87 -4.23 16.07
N ARG A 591 16.19 -4.44 16.13
CA ARG A 591 17.14 -4.22 15.02
C ARG A 591 16.94 -5.18 13.85
N GLU A 592 16.72 -6.48 14.11
CA GLU A 592 16.45 -7.47 13.07
C GLU A 592 15.11 -7.18 12.36
N LYS A 593 14.10 -6.69 13.09
CA LYS A 593 12.83 -6.19 12.53
C LYS A 593 13.01 -4.93 11.68
N ALA A 594 13.77 -3.94 12.15
CA ALA A 594 14.10 -2.73 11.39
C ALA A 594 14.74 -3.06 10.03
N GLN A 595 15.77 -3.91 10.03
CA GLN A 595 16.44 -4.39 8.81
C GLN A 595 15.50 -5.14 7.87
N THR A 596 14.50 -5.84 8.42
CA THR A 596 13.48 -6.53 7.63
C THR A 596 12.55 -5.52 6.94
N VAL A 597 12.00 -4.54 7.66
CA VAL A 597 11.13 -3.49 7.09
C VAL A 597 11.88 -2.66 6.04
N SER A 598 13.13 -2.28 6.32
CA SER A 598 13.99 -1.50 5.41
C SER A 598 14.21 -2.19 4.04
N CYS A 599 14.13 -3.54 3.98
CA CYS A 599 14.22 -4.28 2.72
C CYS A 599 12.89 -4.41 1.94
N HIS A 600 11.81 -3.79 2.42
CA HIS A 600 10.48 -3.75 1.76
C HIS A 600 10.22 -2.41 1.06
N THR A 601 10.81 -1.32 1.56
CA THR A 601 10.85 0.00 0.91
C THR A 601 11.72 0.00 -0.36
N THR A 602 11.51 0.99 -1.23
CA THR A 602 12.00 0.95 -2.62
C THR A 602 13.52 1.08 -2.77
N ILE A 603 14.05 0.40 -3.79
CA ILE A 603 15.48 0.37 -4.12
C ILE A 603 15.93 1.71 -4.74
N SER A 604 16.17 2.70 -3.89
CA SER A 604 16.80 3.98 -4.20
C SER A 604 17.57 4.49 -2.98
N ASP A 605 18.77 5.02 -3.21
CA ASP A 605 19.56 5.80 -2.23
C ASP A 605 20.06 5.08 -0.96
N ALA A 606 20.41 3.79 -1.08
CA ALA A 606 21.28 3.10 -0.12
C ALA A 606 22.72 3.67 -0.13
N LYS A 607 22.92 4.87 0.45
CA LYS A 607 24.16 5.65 0.38
C LYS A 607 24.65 6.10 1.76
N GLN A 608 25.21 5.17 2.52
CA GLN A 608 26.07 5.40 3.70
C GLN A 608 25.57 6.46 4.70
N GLN A 609 24.40 6.23 5.28
CA GLN A 609 24.09 6.70 6.63
C GLN A 609 23.51 5.52 7.41
N GLU A 610 23.98 5.32 8.64
CA GLU A 610 23.32 4.47 9.63
C GLU A 610 22.14 5.26 10.20
N THR A 611 21.10 5.45 9.38
CA THR A 611 19.80 5.89 9.90
C THR A 611 19.29 4.79 10.81
N GLN A 612 19.30 5.05 12.11
CA GLN A 612 18.52 4.28 13.05
C GLN A 612 17.05 4.45 12.64
N ASP A 613 16.44 3.39 12.11
CA ASP A 613 14.99 3.34 11.90
C ASP A 613 14.32 3.19 13.28
N GLU A 614 14.28 4.30 14.02
CA GLU A 614 13.64 4.44 15.35
C GLU A 614 12.14 4.05 15.32
N SER A 615 11.55 3.98 14.13
CA SER A 615 10.17 3.55 13.87
C SER A 615 9.91 2.04 14.05
N ALA A 616 10.94 1.22 14.26
CA ALA A 616 10.80 -0.22 14.39
C ALA A 616 10.31 -0.66 15.80
N VAL A 617 9.00 -0.61 16.03
CA VAL A 617 8.35 -1.01 17.30
C VAL A 617 8.20 -2.54 17.39
N LEU A 618 8.43 -3.13 18.57
CA LEU A 618 8.09 -4.53 18.90
C LEU A 618 6.66 -4.69 19.41
N TRP A 619 5.98 -5.76 18.96
CA TRP A 619 4.64 -6.17 19.39
C TRP A 619 4.70 -7.20 20.53
N LEU A 620 3.56 -7.43 21.19
CA LEU A 620 3.44 -8.31 22.37
C LEU A 620 4.04 -9.70 22.16
N ASP A 621 3.71 -10.38 21.06
CA ASP A 621 4.18 -11.75 20.77
C ASP A 621 5.71 -11.80 20.56
N GLU A 622 6.29 -10.73 20.01
CA GLU A 622 7.73 -10.60 19.79
C GLU A 622 8.45 -10.35 21.13
N ILE A 623 7.85 -9.55 22.01
CA ILE A 623 8.34 -9.29 23.37
C ILE A 623 8.26 -10.57 24.23
N GLN A 624 7.13 -11.27 24.21
CA GLN A 624 6.92 -12.51 24.94
C GLN A 624 7.84 -13.65 24.44
N GLY A 625 8.02 -13.75 23.13
CA GLY A 625 8.99 -14.64 22.51
C GLY A 625 10.43 -14.30 22.91
N GLY A 626 10.77 -13.01 22.99
CA GLY A 626 12.05 -12.51 23.50
C GLY A 626 12.30 -12.90 24.96
N ILE A 627 11.31 -12.74 25.84
CA ILE A 627 11.38 -13.17 27.25
C ILE A 627 11.62 -14.68 27.34
N TRP A 628 10.81 -15.49 26.64
CA TRP A 628 10.94 -16.95 26.67
C TRP A 628 12.29 -17.44 26.13
N GLN A 629 12.77 -16.85 25.03
CA GLN A 629 14.09 -17.19 24.49
C GLN A 629 15.21 -16.78 25.45
N SER A 630 15.13 -15.60 26.07
CA SER A 630 16.12 -15.11 27.04
C SER A 630 16.16 -15.98 28.31
N ASN A 631 15.00 -16.42 28.80
CA ASN A 631 14.90 -17.36 29.92
C ASN A 631 15.53 -18.73 29.57
N LYS A 632 15.25 -19.22 28.36
CA LYS A 632 15.84 -20.47 27.85
C LYS A 632 17.34 -20.37 27.68
N ASP A 633 17.83 -19.27 27.10
CA ASP A 633 19.26 -18.98 26.97
C ASP A 633 19.94 -18.95 28.34
N THR A 634 19.31 -18.35 29.35
CA THR A 634 19.82 -18.32 30.73
C THR A 634 19.93 -19.74 31.31
N GLN A 635 18.92 -20.59 31.11
CA GLN A 635 18.97 -21.99 31.54
C GLN A 635 20.01 -22.82 30.78
N GLU A 636 20.21 -22.60 29.47
CA GLU A 636 21.26 -23.25 28.68
C GLU A 636 22.66 -22.75 29.11
N ALA A 637 22.82 -21.44 29.37
CA ALA A 637 24.07 -20.83 29.83
C ALA A 637 24.47 -21.31 31.24
N GLN A 638 23.51 -21.40 32.17
CA GLN A 638 23.75 -21.95 33.50
C GLN A 638 24.16 -23.42 33.44
N LYS A 639 23.47 -24.25 32.66
CA LYS A 639 23.84 -25.67 32.44
C LYS A 639 25.22 -25.82 31.80
N PHE A 640 25.54 -24.99 30.81
CA PHE A 640 26.86 -24.96 30.16
C PHE A 640 27.98 -24.62 31.16
N ALA A 641 27.79 -23.59 31.99
CA ALA A 641 28.75 -23.18 33.02
C ALA A 641 28.93 -24.26 34.11
N LEU A 642 27.82 -24.81 34.63
CA LEU A 642 27.83 -25.90 35.60
C LEU A 642 28.48 -27.18 35.05
N GLY A 643 28.30 -27.48 33.75
CA GLY A 643 28.97 -28.59 33.08
C GLY A 643 30.49 -28.39 32.98
N ILE A 644 30.96 -27.19 32.67
CA ILE A 644 32.40 -26.85 32.65
C ILE A 644 32.99 -26.92 34.07
N PHE A 645 32.25 -26.44 35.07
CA PHE A 645 32.62 -26.57 36.48
C PHE A 645 32.73 -28.04 36.89
N ALA A 646 31.73 -28.87 36.58
CA ALA A 646 31.72 -30.30 36.89
C ALA A 646 32.87 -31.07 36.20
N ILE A 647 33.26 -30.71 34.97
CA ILE A 647 34.47 -31.27 34.33
C ILE A 647 35.72 -30.88 35.11
N ASN A 648 35.85 -29.61 35.51
CA ASN A 648 37.02 -29.12 36.24
C ASN A 648 37.14 -29.74 37.64
N GLU A 649 36.03 -29.94 38.38
CA GLU A 649 36.03 -30.67 39.65
C GLU A 649 36.29 -32.17 39.46
N ALA A 650 35.76 -32.79 38.40
CA ALA A 650 36.03 -34.20 38.12
C ALA A 650 37.53 -34.45 37.87
N VAL A 651 38.20 -33.55 37.13
CA VAL A 651 39.65 -33.57 36.91
C VAL A 651 40.42 -33.40 38.23
N ASP A 652 40.00 -32.50 39.13
CA ASP A 652 40.62 -32.35 40.46
C ASP A 652 40.44 -33.59 41.35
N SER A 653 39.29 -34.28 41.22
CA SER A 653 39.00 -35.50 41.98
C SER A 653 39.81 -36.72 41.53
N GLY A 654 40.44 -36.67 40.35
CA GLY A 654 41.20 -37.78 39.77
C GLY A 654 40.36 -39.00 39.35
N ASP A 655 39.03 -38.91 39.38
CA ASP A 655 38.12 -39.99 39.04
C ASP A 655 37.87 -40.02 37.51
N VAL A 656 38.42 -41.05 36.85
CA VAL A 656 38.26 -41.28 35.40
C VAL A 656 36.79 -41.46 35.01
N GLY A 657 35.99 -42.12 35.85
CA GLY A 657 34.57 -42.38 35.58
C GLY A 657 33.73 -41.11 35.65
N ARG A 658 33.95 -40.27 36.66
CA ARG A 658 33.33 -38.93 36.76
C ARG A 658 33.79 -38.01 35.63
N THR A 659 35.08 -38.01 35.33
CA THR A 659 35.63 -37.16 34.26
C THR A 659 35.04 -37.54 32.92
N LEU A 660 35.00 -38.84 32.59
CA LEU A 660 34.38 -39.33 31.37
C LEU A 660 32.87 -39.07 31.31
N SER A 661 32.13 -39.15 32.43
CA SER A 661 30.70 -38.82 32.45
C SER A 661 30.44 -37.32 32.26
N ALA A 662 31.25 -36.45 32.88
CA ALA A 662 31.16 -35.00 32.74
C ALA A 662 31.54 -34.54 31.31
N LEU A 663 32.62 -35.09 30.72
CA LEU A 663 33.02 -34.82 29.34
C LEU A 663 31.98 -35.29 28.30
N ARG A 664 31.15 -36.28 28.66
CA ARG A 664 30.02 -36.77 27.83
C ARG A 664 28.68 -36.08 28.12
N SER A 665 28.64 -35.07 28.99
CA SER A 665 27.43 -34.26 29.20
C SER A 665 27.04 -33.51 27.91
N PRO A 666 25.74 -33.46 27.55
CA PRO A 666 25.30 -32.71 26.38
C PRO A 666 25.45 -31.20 26.57
N ASP A 667 25.39 -30.73 27.82
CA ASP A 667 25.29 -29.33 28.19
C ASP A 667 26.51 -28.49 27.79
N VAL A 668 27.71 -29.06 27.82
CA VAL A 668 28.97 -28.38 27.43
C VAL A 668 29.21 -28.41 25.90
N GLY A 669 28.45 -29.22 25.16
CA GLY A 669 28.56 -29.32 23.71
C GLY A 669 29.96 -29.72 23.22
N LEU A 670 30.58 -30.69 23.90
CA LEU A 670 31.88 -31.25 23.53
C LEU A 670 31.73 -32.35 22.47
N TYR A 671 32.69 -32.43 21.55
CA TYR A 671 32.65 -33.38 20.43
C TYR A 671 33.91 -34.26 20.37
N GLY A 672 33.73 -35.49 19.89
CA GLY A 672 34.83 -36.45 19.72
C GLY A 672 35.27 -37.20 20.98
N VAL A 673 34.46 -37.22 22.05
CA VAL A 673 34.76 -37.98 23.28
C VAL A 673 34.54 -39.48 23.07
N ILE A 674 35.62 -40.21 22.82
CA ILE A 674 35.71 -41.67 22.73
C ILE A 674 35.88 -42.29 24.14
N PRO A 675 34.99 -43.18 24.62
CA PRO A 675 35.06 -43.75 25.97
C PRO A 675 36.38 -44.46 26.31
N GLU A 676 36.98 -45.13 25.33
CA GLU A 676 38.23 -45.89 25.46
C GLU A 676 39.45 -45.00 25.78
N CYS A 677 39.32 -43.68 25.67
CA CYS A 677 40.36 -42.69 25.99
C CYS A 677 40.14 -41.99 27.35
N GLY A 678 39.30 -42.52 28.24
CA GLY A 678 38.98 -41.89 29.54
C GLY A 678 40.19 -41.51 30.38
N GLU A 679 41.15 -42.42 30.53
CA GLU A 679 42.39 -42.19 31.31
C GLU A 679 43.31 -41.14 30.65
N THR A 680 43.40 -41.13 29.32
CA THR A 680 44.25 -40.19 28.60
C THR A 680 43.67 -38.77 28.56
N TYR A 681 42.34 -38.60 28.49
CA TYR A 681 41.74 -37.28 28.69
C TYR A 681 42.02 -36.75 30.10
N LEU A 682 41.84 -37.58 31.14
CA LEU A 682 42.11 -37.14 32.52
C LEU A 682 43.57 -36.72 32.68
N SER A 683 44.52 -37.47 32.12
CA SER A 683 45.94 -37.14 32.16
C SER A 683 46.26 -35.80 31.49
N ASP A 684 45.80 -35.58 30.25
CA ASP A 684 46.06 -34.33 29.52
C ASP A 684 45.39 -33.12 30.19
N LEU A 685 44.14 -33.26 30.67
CA LEU A 685 43.41 -32.20 31.36
C LEU A 685 44.06 -31.87 32.71
N ALA A 686 44.50 -32.87 33.48
CA ALA A 686 45.23 -32.65 34.73
C ALA A 686 46.59 -31.98 34.49
N GLU A 687 47.30 -32.32 33.40
CA GLU A 687 48.53 -31.62 33.03
C GLU A 687 48.27 -30.17 32.59
N ALA A 688 47.20 -29.92 31.82
CA ALA A 688 46.77 -28.58 31.43
C ALA A 688 46.44 -27.71 32.66
N LYS A 689 45.67 -28.25 33.62
CA LYS A 689 45.32 -27.54 34.85
C LYS A 689 46.54 -27.31 35.74
N LYS A 690 47.44 -28.29 35.85
CA LYS A 690 48.73 -28.13 36.56
C LYS A 690 49.62 -27.03 35.95
N LYS A 691 49.59 -26.83 34.63
CA LYS A 691 50.25 -25.70 33.96
C LYS A 691 49.60 -24.36 34.31
N ARG A 692 48.27 -24.31 34.50
CA ARG A 692 47.58 -23.10 34.99
C ARG A 692 47.98 -22.75 36.44
N LEU A 693 47.95 -23.70 37.37
CA LEU A 693 48.42 -23.45 38.75
C LEU A 693 49.88 -22.96 38.79
N ALA A 694 50.75 -23.50 37.93
CA ALA A 694 52.14 -23.08 37.83
C ALA A 694 52.35 -21.65 37.28
N ALA A 695 51.32 -21.04 36.67
CA ALA A 695 51.33 -19.64 36.23
C ALA A 695 50.88 -18.66 37.32
N GLY A 696 50.31 -19.17 38.43
CA GLY A 696 49.77 -18.39 39.54
C GLY A 696 48.24 -18.43 39.63
N ASP A 697 47.74 -18.76 40.82
CA ASP A 697 46.33 -18.54 41.16
C ASP A 697 46.07 -17.05 41.43
N ASN A 698 44.84 -16.60 41.20
CA ASN A 698 44.37 -15.26 41.49
C ASN A 698 43.15 -15.23 42.44
N ASP A 699 42.83 -16.37 43.07
CA ASP A 699 41.76 -16.54 44.08
C ASP A 699 40.34 -16.12 43.63
N SER A 700 40.15 -15.79 42.34
CA SER A 700 38.86 -15.30 41.85
C SER A 700 37.82 -16.41 41.81
N LYS A 701 36.62 -16.10 42.31
CA LYS A 701 35.46 -16.99 42.28
C LYS A 701 34.62 -16.84 41.02
N TRP A 702 35.03 -16.02 40.06
CA TRP A 702 34.26 -15.73 38.85
C TRP A 702 34.92 -16.27 37.58
N VAL A 703 34.08 -16.81 36.68
CA VAL A 703 34.45 -17.25 35.33
C VAL A 703 33.45 -16.64 34.35
N LYS A 704 33.93 -15.97 33.30
CA LYS A 704 33.07 -15.60 32.17
C LYS A 704 33.09 -16.68 31.10
N HIS A 705 31.90 -17.05 30.65
CA HIS A 705 31.67 -18.04 29.61
C HIS A 705 31.13 -17.35 28.36
N TRP A 706 31.70 -17.66 27.19
CA TRP A 706 31.13 -17.25 25.91
C TRP A 706 30.06 -18.27 25.50
N VAL A 707 28.79 -17.85 25.49
CA VAL A 707 27.66 -18.75 25.27
C VAL A 707 27.02 -18.57 23.89
N LYS A 708 26.20 -19.55 23.49
CA LYS A 708 25.41 -19.46 22.25
C LYS A 708 24.56 -18.17 22.28
N GLY A 709 24.51 -17.45 21.17
CA GLY A 709 23.85 -16.14 21.07
C GLY A 709 24.83 -15.00 20.78
N GLY A 710 26.03 -15.05 21.36
CA GLY A 710 27.09 -14.04 21.19
C GLY A 710 27.31 -13.13 22.41
N TYR A 711 26.95 -13.61 23.60
CA TYR A 711 27.00 -12.86 24.86
C TYR A 711 27.92 -13.54 25.88
N TYR A 712 28.31 -12.79 26.93
CA TYR A 712 29.06 -13.32 28.07
C TYR A 712 28.12 -13.67 29.21
N TYR A 713 28.29 -14.85 29.79
CA TYR A 713 27.60 -15.28 31.01
C TYR A 713 28.62 -15.38 32.16
N TYR A 714 28.36 -14.69 33.27
CA TYR A 714 29.25 -14.61 34.42
C TYR A 714 28.83 -15.60 35.50
N HIS A 715 29.62 -16.66 35.69
CA HIS A 715 29.33 -17.75 36.63
C HIS A 715 30.19 -17.65 37.89
N ASN A 716 29.57 -17.89 39.05
CA ASN A 716 30.22 -17.86 40.36
C ASN A 716 30.50 -19.28 40.86
N LEU A 717 31.78 -19.64 40.95
CA LEU A 717 32.27 -20.94 41.39
C LEU A 717 31.88 -21.29 42.83
N GLY A 718 31.59 -20.27 43.67
CA GLY A 718 31.28 -20.45 45.09
C GLY A 718 29.78 -20.55 45.41
N THR A 719 28.91 -19.90 44.62
CA THR A 719 27.45 -19.96 44.79
C THR A 719 26.73 -20.82 43.76
N GLN A 720 27.42 -21.24 42.69
CA GLN A 720 26.89 -21.98 41.53
C GLN A 720 25.75 -21.25 40.76
N GLY A 721 25.48 -19.99 41.12
CA GLY A 721 24.67 -19.07 40.33
C GLY A 721 25.48 -18.33 39.27
N GLY A 722 24.80 -17.58 38.41
CA GLY A 722 25.44 -16.72 37.42
C GLY A 722 24.42 -15.87 36.68
N GLY A 723 24.88 -14.75 36.12
CA GLY A 723 24.04 -13.76 35.44
C GLY A 723 24.72 -13.19 34.20
N TRP A 724 24.05 -12.21 33.60
CA TRP A 724 24.50 -11.57 32.35
C TRP A 724 25.24 -10.25 32.60
N ASP A 725 24.96 -9.58 33.72
CA ASP A 725 25.69 -8.42 34.20
C ASP A 725 27.13 -8.77 34.65
N GLU A 726 28.09 -7.89 34.36
CA GLU A 726 29.47 -8.02 34.87
C GLU A 726 29.51 -7.64 36.36
N PRO A 727 29.95 -8.53 37.27
CA PRO A 727 30.05 -8.22 38.70
C PRO A 727 31.02 -7.04 38.96
N PRO A 728 30.73 -6.15 39.92
CA PRO A 728 31.45 -4.86 40.07
C PRO A 728 32.94 -4.96 40.45
N ASP A 729 33.45 -6.15 40.78
CA ASP A 729 34.87 -6.47 41.01
C ASP A 729 35.30 -7.70 40.17
N PHE A 730 34.82 -7.83 38.92
CA PHE A 730 35.09 -9.02 38.10
C PHE A 730 36.58 -9.20 37.78
N VAL A 731 37.09 -10.40 38.12
CA VAL A 731 38.39 -10.92 37.69
C VAL A 731 38.18 -12.33 37.16
N GLN A 732 38.72 -12.64 35.98
CA GLN A 732 38.66 -14.00 35.42
C GLN A 732 39.56 -14.95 36.23
N ASN A 733 39.01 -16.05 36.76
CA ASN A 733 39.81 -17.10 37.41
C ASN A 733 40.89 -17.66 36.46
N SER A 734 42.12 -17.82 36.97
CA SER A 734 43.29 -18.23 36.19
C SER A 734 43.50 -19.75 36.08
N VAL A 735 42.87 -20.54 36.97
CA VAL A 735 43.08 -21.98 37.20
C VAL A 735 42.06 -22.88 36.49
N GLN A 736 40.81 -22.44 36.38
CA GLN A 736 39.74 -23.17 35.67
C GLN A 736 40.04 -23.26 34.17
N LEU A 737 39.91 -24.46 33.60
CA LEU A 737 40.08 -24.69 32.16
C LEU A 737 38.85 -24.22 31.38
N SER A 738 39.06 -23.51 30.28
CA SER A 738 37.98 -23.10 29.37
C SER A 738 37.45 -24.27 28.54
N ARG A 739 36.25 -24.12 27.99
CA ARG A 739 35.62 -25.12 27.09
C ARG A 739 36.46 -25.36 25.83
N GLU A 740 37.19 -24.35 25.36
CA GLU A 740 38.09 -24.41 24.21
C GLU A 740 39.36 -25.20 24.54
N GLU A 741 39.91 -25.02 25.75
CA GLU A 741 41.05 -25.79 26.24
C GLU A 741 40.68 -27.27 26.45
N ILE A 742 39.52 -27.54 27.05
CA ILE A 742 38.96 -28.89 27.23
C ILE A 742 38.72 -29.55 25.87
N GLN A 743 38.07 -28.85 24.93
CA GLN A 743 37.85 -29.36 23.58
C GLN A 743 39.16 -29.56 22.81
N SER A 744 40.17 -28.71 22.99
CA SER A 744 41.49 -28.89 22.38
C SER A 744 42.19 -30.15 22.91
N SER A 745 42.12 -30.40 24.21
CA SER A 745 42.63 -31.63 24.85
C SER A 745 41.95 -32.88 24.29
N ILE A 746 40.61 -32.92 24.29
CA ILE A 746 39.84 -34.04 23.71
C ILE A 746 40.24 -34.24 22.25
N SER A 747 40.27 -33.17 21.45
CA SER A 747 40.57 -33.24 20.02
C SER A 747 41.98 -33.76 19.76
N GLY A 748 42.95 -33.40 20.60
CA GLY A 748 44.32 -33.91 20.54
C GLY A 748 44.42 -35.40 20.82
N VAL A 749 43.89 -35.85 21.97
CA VAL A 749 43.86 -37.26 22.38
C VAL A 749 43.09 -38.12 21.37
N THR A 750 41.89 -37.68 20.95
CA THR A 750 41.07 -38.37 19.96
C THR A 750 41.72 -38.42 18.58
N ALA A 751 42.43 -37.36 18.15
CA ALA A 751 43.17 -37.39 16.90
C ALA A 751 44.39 -38.33 16.98
N ALA A 752 45.05 -38.44 18.13
CA ALA A 752 46.13 -39.40 18.36
C ALA A 752 45.62 -40.85 18.32
N TYR A 753 44.53 -41.16 19.04
CA TYR A 753 43.91 -42.48 19.06
C TYR A 753 43.38 -42.88 17.67
N ASN A 754 42.60 -42.04 17.01
CA ASN A 754 42.10 -42.33 15.65
C ASN A 754 43.23 -42.49 14.64
N ARG A 755 44.33 -41.73 14.79
CA ARG A 755 45.55 -41.95 14.01
C ARG A 755 46.12 -43.34 14.27
N GLU A 756 46.33 -43.74 15.53
CA GLU A 756 46.86 -45.06 15.89
C GLU A 756 46.00 -46.20 15.33
N GLN A 757 44.68 -46.14 15.47
CA GLN A 757 43.76 -47.10 14.88
C GLN A 757 43.87 -47.16 13.34
N LEU A 758 44.09 -46.02 12.68
CA LEU A 758 44.37 -45.97 11.24
C LEU A 758 45.75 -46.55 10.87
N TRP A 759 46.78 -46.44 11.73
CA TRP A 759 48.06 -47.12 11.50
C TRP A 759 47.92 -48.63 11.60
N LEU A 760 47.24 -49.13 12.65
CA LEU A 760 46.96 -50.56 12.85
C LEU A 760 46.15 -51.14 11.68
N ALA A 761 45.04 -50.49 11.29
CA ALA A 761 44.20 -50.94 10.19
C ALA A 761 44.92 -50.97 8.81
N ASN A 762 45.97 -50.16 8.63
CA ASN A 762 46.69 -50.04 7.35
C ASN A 762 48.10 -50.68 7.35
N GLU A 763 48.50 -51.38 8.42
CA GLU A 763 49.83 -52.00 8.51
C GLU A 763 50.13 -52.93 7.30
N GLY A 764 49.15 -53.72 6.89
CA GLY A 764 49.22 -54.61 5.73
C GLY A 764 49.30 -53.91 4.35
N LEU A 765 49.12 -52.58 4.29
CA LEU A 765 49.40 -51.75 3.11
C LEU A 765 50.73 -51.00 3.26
N ILE A 766 51.04 -50.50 4.45
CA ILE A 766 52.29 -49.81 4.77
C ILE A 766 53.50 -50.74 4.54
N THR A 767 53.42 -51.99 4.99
CA THR A 767 54.44 -53.03 4.75
C THR A 767 54.65 -53.31 3.25
N LYS A 768 53.58 -53.41 2.46
CA LYS A 768 53.66 -53.56 1.00
C LYS A 768 54.29 -52.34 0.33
N LEU A 769 53.93 -51.13 0.75
CA LEU A 769 54.52 -49.89 0.25
C LEU A 769 56.02 -49.82 0.58
N GLN A 770 56.42 -50.14 1.83
CA GLN A 770 57.82 -50.22 2.22
C GLN A 770 58.60 -51.23 1.37
N ALA A 771 58.04 -52.41 1.09
CA ALA A 771 58.67 -53.40 0.21
C ALA A 771 58.83 -52.88 -1.23
N CYS A 772 57.81 -52.22 -1.78
CA CYS A 772 57.87 -51.56 -3.09
C CYS A 772 58.92 -50.45 -3.15
N CYS A 773 59.01 -49.59 -2.12
CA CYS A 773 60.01 -48.52 -2.02
C CYS A 773 61.43 -49.07 -1.90
N ARG A 774 61.67 -50.05 -1.00
CA ARG A 774 62.97 -50.76 -0.89
C ARG A 774 63.37 -51.38 -2.23
N GLY A 775 62.44 -52.06 -2.90
CA GLY A 775 62.67 -52.63 -4.23
C GLY A 775 62.89 -51.57 -5.31
N TYR A 776 62.26 -50.39 -5.25
CA TYR A 776 62.54 -49.27 -6.17
C TYR A 776 63.96 -48.75 -5.98
N LEU A 777 64.39 -48.48 -4.73
CA LEU A 777 65.72 -47.96 -4.42
C LEU A 777 66.83 -48.91 -4.91
N VAL A 778 66.73 -50.21 -4.63
CA VAL A 778 67.68 -51.22 -5.15
C VAL A 778 67.71 -51.24 -6.68
N ARG A 779 66.56 -51.10 -7.35
CA ARG A 779 66.50 -51.02 -8.83
C ARG A 779 67.05 -49.70 -9.37
N GLN A 780 66.94 -48.60 -8.63
CA GLN A 780 67.53 -47.30 -8.96
C GLN A 780 69.05 -47.34 -8.85
N GLU A 781 69.59 -47.92 -7.77
CA GLU A 781 71.02 -48.16 -7.58
C GLU A 781 71.60 -49.07 -8.68
N PHE A 782 70.94 -50.20 -8.96
CA PHE A 782 71.33 -51.10 -10.05
C PHE A 782 71.31 -50.40 -11.41
N ARG A 783 70.28 -49.59 -11.71
CA ARG A 783 70.22 -48.77 -12.94
C ARG A 783 71.34 -47.73 -12.99
N SER A 784 71.68 -47.10 -11.86
CA SER A 784 72.82 -46.17 -11.77
C SER A 784 74.14 -46.88 -12.09
N ARG A 785 74.39 -48.04 -11.47
CA ARG A 785 75.59 -48.87 -11.73
C ARG A 785 75.66 -49.35 -13.18
N MET A 786 74.53 -49.79 -13.76
CA MET A 786 74.42 -50.19 -15.16
C MET A 786 74.69 -49.00 -16.11
N ASN A 787 74.18 -47.81 -15.80
CA ASN A 787 74.43 -46.61 -16.59
C ASN A 787 75.88 -46.11 -16.49
N PHE A 788 76.52 -46.26 -15.32
CA PHE A 788 77.96 -46.04 -15.18
C PHE A 788 78.76 -46.98 -16.07
N LEU A 789 78.48 -48.29 -16.04
CA LEU A 789 79.15 -49.27 -16.91
C LEU A 789 78.93 -48.96 -18.39
N LYS A 790 77.70 -48.61 -18.81
CA LYS A 790 77.42 -48.18 -20.19
C LYS A 790 78.19 -46.94 -20.61
N LYS A 791 78.36 -45.95 -19.71
CA LYS A 791 79.20 -44.76 -19.96
C LYS A 791 80.71 -45.08 -20.11
N GLN A 792 81.18 -46.24 -19.62
CA GLN A 792 82.57 -46.68 -19.79
C GLN A 792 82.81 -47.52 -21.07
N ILE A 793 81.76 -47.98 -21.76
CA ILE A 793 81.90 -48.72 -23.02
C ILE A 793 82.75 -47.95 -24.06
N PRO A 794 82.56 -46.64 -24.29
CA PRO A 794 83.40 -45.87 -25.22
C PRO A 794 84.88 -45.82 -24.84
N ALA A 795 85.22 -45.86 -23.54
CA ALA A 795 86.61 -45.92 -23.09
C ALA A 795 87.21 -47.30 -23.39
N ILE A 796 86.45 -48.39 -23.16
CA ILE A 796 86.88 -49.76 -23.46
C ILE A 796 87.08 -49.96 -24.97
N THR A 797 86.14 -49.51 -25.82
CA THR A 797 86.31 -49.60 -27.27
C THR A 797 87.40 -48.68 -27.80
N CYS A 798 87.62 -47.50 -27.19
CA CYS A 798 88.78 -46.66 -27.51
C CYS A 798 90.10 -47.38 -27.20
N ILE A 799 90.23 -48.04 -26.05
CA ILE A 799 91.41 -48.84 -25.68
C ILE A 799 91.61 -50.00 -26.67
N GLN A 800 90.54 -50.70 -27.06
CA GLN A 800 90.61 -51.77 -28.07
C GLN A 800 91.07 -51.23 -29.43
N ILE A 801 90.49 -50.13 -29.92
CA ILE A 801 90.89 -49.47 -31.18
C ILE A 801 92.35 -48.98 -31.10
N GLN A 802 92.79 -48.41 -29.98
CA GLN A 802 94.19 -48.02 -29.77
C GLN A 802 95.13 -49.24 -29.82
N SER A 803 94.74 -50.39 -29.25
CA SER A 803 95.55 -51.61 -29.29
C SER A 803 95.72 -52.14 -30.73
N LEU A 804 94.63 -52.14 -31.52
CA LEU A 804 94.64 -52.50 -32.94
C LEU A 804 95.46 -51.51 -33.78
N ALA A 805 95.35 -50.20 -33.53
CA ALA A 805 96.14 -49.17 -34.20
C ALA A 805 97.64 -49.32 -33.89
N ARG A 806 98.01 -49.55 -32.64
CA ARG A 806 99.41 -49.83 -32.21
C ARG A 806 99.94 -51.10 -32.88
N MET A 807 99.15 -52.18 -32.92
CA MET A 807 99.51 -53.42 -33.62
C MET A 807 99.72 -53.17 -35.12
N HIS A 808 98.83 -52.43 -35.77
CA HIS A 808 98.93 -52.11 -37.20
C HIS A 808 100.16 -51.24 -37.49
N GLN A 809 100.43 -50.22 -36.68
CA GLN A 809 101.61 -49.35 -36.84
C GLN A 809 102.92 -50.12 -36.63
N ALA A 810 102.98 -51.04 -35.66
CA ALA A 810 104.13 -51.93 -35.47
C ALA A 810 104.33 -52.88 -36.66
N ARG A 811 103.26 -53.51 -37.15
CA ARG A 811 103.30 -54.37 -38.35
C ARG A 811 103.71 -53.59 -39.60
N LYS A 812 103.26 -52.34 -39.76
CA LYS A 812 103.70 -51.47 -40.85
C LYS A 812 105.19 -51.15 -40.73
N ARG A 813 105.67 -50.64 -39.59
CA ARG A 813 107.10 -50.36 -39.36
C ARG A 813 108.00 -51.56 -39.63
N TYR A 814 107.56 -52.78 -39.28
CA TYR A 814 108.28 -54.01 -39.60
C TYR A 814 108.34 -54.27 -41.12
N ARG A 815 107.21 -54.14 -41.84
CA ARG A 815 107.16 -54.28 -43.31
C ARG A 815 107.97 -53.21 -44.01
N ASP A 816 107.84 -51.94 -43.62
CA ASP A 816 108.59 -50.82 -44.19
C ASP A 816 110.11 -51.04 -44.03
N ARG A 817 110.55 -51.54 -42.87
CA ARG A 817 111.96 -51.89 -42.62
C ARG A 817 112.42 -53.14 -43.39
N LEU A 818 111.56 -54.14 -43.54
CA LEU A 818 111.84 -55.32 -44.36
C LEU A 818 111.93 -54.96 -45.85
N GLN A 819 111.12 -54.00 -46.31
CA GLN A 819 111.15 -53.48 -47.67
C GLN A 819 112.39 -52.62 -47.89
N TYR A 820 112.73 -51.71 -46.97
CA TYR A 820 114.00 -50.99 -46.99
C TYR A 820 115.21 -51.94 -47.12
N PHE A 821 115.23 -53.04 -46.37
CA PHE A 821 116.28 -54.07 -46.51
C PHE A 821 116.23 -54.84 -47.84
N ARG A 822 115.06 -54.95 -48.51
CA ARG A 822 114.94 -55.54 -49.86
C ARG A 822 115.45 -54.59 -50.93
N ASP A 823 115.02 -53.32 -50.87
CA ASP A 823 115.39 -52.29 -51.83
C ASP A 823 116.92 -52.05 -51.79
N HIS A 824 117.50 -52.11 -50.59
CA HIS A 824 118.95 -52.01 -50.37
C HIS A 824 119.66 -53.38 -50.33
N ILE A 825 119.10 -54.47 -50.89
CA ILE A 825 119.79 -55.77 -50.98
C ILE A 825 121.18 -55.61 -51.59
N ASN A 826 121.31 -54.80 -52.65
CA ASN A 826 122.57 -54.57 -53.34
C ASN A 826 123.61 -53.86 -52.46
N ASP A 827 123.19 -52.90 -51.63
CA ASP A 827 124.12 -52.18 -50.74
C ASP A 827 124.42 -52.98 -49.46
N ILE A 828 123.48 -53.80 -48.98
CA ILE A 828 123.73 -54.80 -47.94
C ILE A 828 124.73 -55.85 -48.46
N ILE A 829 124.64 -56.27 -49.73
CA ILE A 829 125.63 -57.13 -50.37
C ILE A 829 126.98 -56.43 -50.47
N LYS A 830 127.05 -55.15 -50.87
CA LYS A 830 128.32 -54.36 -50.85
C LYS A 830 128.92 -54.28 -49.44
N ILE A 831 128.12 -53.98 -48.42
CA ILE A 831 128.59 -53.89 -47.02
C ILE A 831 129.02 -55.26 -46.49
N GLN A 832 128.27 -56.33 -46.79
CA GLN A 832 128.67 -57.70 -46.45
C GLN A 832 129.94 -58.12 -47.20
N ALA A 833 130.10 -57.76 -48.47
CA ALA A 833 131.31 -58.00 -49.25
C ALA A 833 132.49 -57.23 -48.67
N PHE A 834 132.31 -55.96 -48.28
CA PHE A 834 133.32 -55.17 -47.60
C PHE A 834 133.74 -55.79 -46.26
N ILE A 835 132.78 -56.21 -45.41
CA ILE A 835 133.08 -56.88 -44.13
C ILE A 835 133.76 -58.24 -44.35
N ARG A 836 133.33 -59.03 -45.36
CA ARG A 836 133.99 -60.29 -45.75
C ARG A 836 135.42 -60.04 -46.25
N ALA A 837 135.64 -59.00 -47.07
CA ALA A 837 136.96 -58.62 -47.57
C ALA A 837 137.86 -58.08 -46.45
N ASN A 838 137.32 -57.32 -45.49
CA ASN A 838 138.09 -56.86 -44.33
C ASN A 838 138.45 -58.03 -43.41
N LYS A 839 137.54 -58.96 -43.17
CA LYS A 839 137.86 -60.21 -42.45
C LYS A 839 138.86 -61.09 -43.21
N ALA A 840 138.78 -61.17 -44.53
CA ALA A 840 139.78 -61.87 -45.34
C ALA A 840 141.15 -61.19 -45.29
N ARG A 841 141.20 -59.85 -45.21
CA ARG A 841 142.43 -59.09 -44.93
C ARG A 841 142.96 -59.34 -43.53
N ASP A 842 142.12 -59.42 -42.51
CA ASP A 842 142.56 -59.76 -41.14
C ASP A 842 143.07 -61.22 -41.07
N ASP A 843 142.39 -62.17 -41.72
CA ASP A 843 142.85 -63.56 -41.86
C ASP A 843 144.22 -63.60 -42.57
N TYR A 844 144.39 -62.89 -43.70
CA TYR A 844 145.66 -62.80 -44.45
C TYR A 844 146.77 -62.07 -43.69
N LYS A 845 146.44 -60.99 -42.97
CA LYS A 845 147.37 -60.25 -42.12
C LYS A 845 147.83 -61.10 -40.93
N THR A 846 146.96 -61.98 -40.42
CA THR A 846 147.31 -63.00 -39.43
C THR A 846 148.24 -64.05 -40.03
N LEU A 847 148.04 -64.48 -41.29
CA LEU A 847 148.93 -65.41 -41.98
C LEU A 847 150.37 -64.87 -42.15
N ILE A 848 150.53 -63.56 -42.37
CA ILE A 848 151.85 -62.94 -42.63
C ILE A 848 152.56 -62.44 -41.35
N ASN A 849 151.82 -62.00 -40.33
CA ASN A 849 152.41 -61.26 -39.19
C ASN A 849 152.30 -61.98 -37.83
N ALA A 850 151.73 -63.19 -37.77
CA ALA A 850 151.75 -64.02 -36.57
C ALA A 850 152.90 -65.04 -36.66
N GLU A 851 153.64 -65.23 -35.57
CA GLU A 851 154.72 -66.24 -35.49
C GLU A 851 154.16 -67.68 -35.58
N ASP A 852 152.94 -67.90 -35.07
CA ASP A 852 152.16 -69.15 -35.21
C ASP A 852 150.74 -68.86 -35.77
N PRO A 853 150.54 -68.86 -37.10
CA PRO A 853 149.23 -68.62 -37.71
C PRO A 853 148.31 -69.85 -37.57
N PRO A 854 147.04 -69.70 -37.12
CA PRO A 854 146.16 -70.85 -36.89
C PRO A 854 145.90 -71.70 -38.15
N MET A 855 145.92 -73.03 -38.01
CA MET A 855 145.78 -73.99 -39.14
C MET A 855 144.53 -73.80 -40.01
N ILE A 856 143.45 -73.21 -39.48
CA ILE A 856 142.25 -72.85 -40.25
C ILE A 856 142.50 -71.67 -41.21
N VAL A 857 143.37 -70.73 -40.85
CA VAL A 857 143.81 -69.62 -41.71
C VAL A 857 144.77 -70.14 -42.78
N VAL A 858 145.76 -70.96 -42.39
CA VAL A 858 146.72 -71.58 -43.34
C VAL A 858 145.97 -72.40 -44.41
N ARG A 859 145.09 -73.33 -44.00
CA ARG A 859 144.26 -74.12 -44.92
C ARG A 859 143.41 -73.26 -45.89
N LYS A 860 143.06 -72.04 -45.48
CA LYS A 860 142.25 -71.09 -46.26
C LYS A 860 143.00 -70.50 -47.46
N PHE A 861 144.31 -70.40 -47.38
CA PHE A 861 145.16 -69.73 -48.38
C PHE A 861 146.19 -70.64 -49.05
N VAL A 862 146.23 -71.95 -48.72
CA VAL A 862 147.10 -72.95 -49.37
C VAL A 862 146.99 -72.95 -50.91
N HIS A 863 145.81 -72.66 -51.47
CA HIS A 863 145.58 -72.62 -52.92
C HIS A 863 146.11 -71.35 -53.62
N LEU A 864 146.68 -70.40 -52.87
CA LEU A 864 147.34 -69.18 -53.39
C LEU A 864 148.88 -69.30 -53.34
N LEU A 865 149.39 -70.52 -53.22
CA LEU A 865 150.82 -70.85 -53.29
C LEU A 865 151.20 -71.68 -54.53
N ASP A 866 150.21 -72.17 -55.29
CA ASP A 866 150.40 -72.73 -56.63
C ASP A 866 150.16 -71.63 -57.68
N GLN A 867 151.17 -71.31 -58.48
CA GLN A 867 151.01 -70.38 -59.62
C GLN A 867 150.33 -71.10 -60.78
N SER A 868 149.32 -70.48 -61.39
CA SER A 868 148.61 -71.03 -62.57
C SER A 868 148.23 -69.94 -63.55
N ASP A 869 148.08 -70.29 -64.83
CA ASP A 869 147.99 -69.35 -65.97
C ASP A 869 146.79 -68.38 -65.92
N GLN A 870 145.84 -68.58 -65.00
CA GLN A 870 144.69 -67.70 -64.77
C GLN A 870 145.12 -66.29 -64.33
N ASP A 871 146.12 -66.17 -63.44
CA ASP A 871 146.48 -64.90 -62.80
C ASP A 871 147.02 -63.87 -63.82
N PHE A 872 147.77 -64.32 -64.83
CA PHE A 872 148.29 -63.47 -65.90
C PHE A 872 147.19 -62.85 -66.77
N GLN A 873 146.03 -63.49 -66.86
CA GLN A 873 144.93 -63.03 -67.70
C GLN A 873 144.10 -61.94 -67.00
N GLU A 874 143.92 -62.05 -65.68
CA GLU A 874 143.12 -61.09 -64.90
C GLU A 874 143.85 -59.74 -64.69
N GLU A 875 145.18 -59.73 -64.59
CA GLU A 875 145.97 -58.49 -64.54
C GLU A 875 145.86 -57.66 -65.83
N LEU A 876 145.69 -58.33 -66.99
CA LEU A 876 145.61 -57.69 -68.30
C LEU A 876 144.25 -57.00 -68.55
N ASP A 877 143.14 -57.55 -68.06
CA ASP A 877 141.83 -56.91 -68.14
C ASP A 877 141.63 -55.79 -67.09
N LEU A 878 142.31 -55.88 -65.94
CA LEU A 878 142.35 -54.78 -64.95
C LEU A 878 142.95 -53.49 -65.51
N MET A 879 143.88 -53.56 -66.47
CA MET A 879 144.37 -52.36 -67.15
C MET A 879 143.30 -51.67 -68.00
N LYS A 880 142.44 -52.43 -68.70
CA LYS A 880 141.40 -51.87 -69.60
C LYS A 880 140.31 -51.12 -68.83
N MET A 881 139.73 -51.76 -67.79
CA MET A 881 138.64 -51.14 -67.02
C MET A 881 139.06 -49.84 -66.30
N ARG A 882 140.37 -49.63 -66.07
CA ARG A 882 140.88 -48.39 -65.48
C ARG A 882 140.75 -47.18 -66.40
N GLU A 883 140.72 -47.38 -67.71
CA GLU A 883 140.60 -46.30 -68.70
C GLU A 883 139.15 -45.83 -68.87
N GLU A 884 138.18 -46.75 -68.90
CA GLU A 884 136.74 -46.43 -69.06
C GLU A 884 136.15 -45.64 -67.88
N VAL A 885 136.63 -45.87 -66.66
CA VAL A 885 136.15 -45.11 -65.47
C VAL A 885 136.48 -43.61 -65.59
N ILE A 886 137.58 -43.25 -66.27
CA ILE A 886 138.03 -41.86 -66.40
C ILE A 886 137.15 -41.06 -67.39
N THR A 887 136.53 -41.73 -68.37
CA THR A 887 135.61 -41.08 -69.32
C THR A 887 134.22 -40.85 -68.70
N LEU A 888 133.69 -41.85 -67.98
CA LEU A 888 132.35 -41.80 -67.36
C LEU A 888 132.18 -40.69 -66.33
N ILE A 889 133.19 -40.42 -65.50
CA ILE A 889 133.15 -39.35 -64.48
C ILE A 889 132.88 -37.98 -65.12
N ARG A 890 133.38 -37.75 -66.35
CA ARG A 890 133.25 -36.49 -67.07
C ARG A 890 131.84 -36.25 -67.64
N SER A 891 131.00 -37.28 -67.71
CA SER A 891 129.60 -37.21 -68.17
C SER A 891 128.65 -36.73 -67.06
N ASN A 892 128.81 -37.24 -65.84
CA ASN A 892 127.87 -36.98 -64.74
C ASN A 892 127.79 -35.49 -64.34
N GLN A 893 128.87 -34.72 -64.50
CA GLN A 893 128.87 -33.27 -64.21
C GLN A 893 127.94 -32.46 -65.13
N GLN A 894 127.48 -33.02 -66.25
CA GLN A 894 126.64 -32.30 -67.21
C GLN A 894 125.14 -32.43 -66.89
N LEU A 895 124.70 -33.61 -66.44
CA LEU A 895 123.30 -33.89 -66.04
C LEU A 895 122.83 -33.11 -64.81
N GLU A 896 123.76 -32.72 -63.93
CA GLU A 896 123.46 -32.01 -62.68
C GLU A 896 122.90 -30.58 -62.93
N ASN A 897 123.14 -30.01 -64.12
CA ASN A 897 122.61 -28.70 -64.50
C ASN A 897 121.13 -28.72 -64.90
N ASP A 898 120.66 -29.79 -65.57
CA ASP A 898 119.28 -29.89 -66.09
C ASP A 898 118.23 -29.93 -64.98
N LEU A 899 118.61 -30.41 -63.78
CA LEU A 899 117.74 -30.52 -62.61
C LEU A 899 117.16 -29.17 -62.17
N ASN A 900 117.93 -28.08 -62.29
CA ASN A 900 117.52 -26.74 -61.86
C ASN A 900 116.36 -26.13 -62.69
N LEU A 901 116.04 -26.70 -63.86
CA LEU A 901 115.02 -26.14 -64.76
C LEU A 901 113.58 -26.54 -64.37
N MET A 902 113.39 -27.60 -63.56
CA MET A 902 112.05 -28.14 -63.29
C MET A 902 111.27 -27.40 -62.19
N ASP A 903 111.92 -26.95 -61.11
CA ASP A 903 111.23 -26.42 -59.93
C ASP A 903 110.37 -25.17 -60.20
N ILE A 904 110.74 -24.38 -61.22
CA ILE A 904 109.99 -23.19 -61.66
C ILE A 904 108.53 -23.52 -62.05
N LYS A 905 108.25 -24.75 -62.50
CA LYS A 905 106.91 -25.13 -63.01
C LYS A 905 105.86 -25.41 -61.92
N ILE A 906 106.26 -25.74 -60.69
CA ILE A 906 105.32 -26.20 -59.64
C ILE A 906 104.53 -25.03 -59.02
N GLY A 907 105.12 -23.84 -58.94
CA GLY A 907 104.53 -22.68 -58.25
C GLY A 907 103.20 -22.14 -58.82
N LEU A 908 102.82 -22.51 -60.05
CA LEU A 908 101.64 -21.96 -60.73
C LEU A 908 100.30 -22.61 -60.31
N LEU A 909 100.30 -23.82 -59.72
CA LEU A 909 99.07 -24.58 -59.43
C LEU A 909 98.34 -24.14 -58.15
N VAL A 910 98.94 -23.27 -57.33
CA VAL A 910 98.42 -22.84 -56.02
C VAL A 910 97.15 -21.95 -56.11
N LYS A 911 96.80 -21.44 -57.30
CA LYS A 911 96.00 -20.21 -57.42
C LYS A 911 94.50 -20.36 -57.72
N ASN A 912 93.91 -21.56 -57.77
CA ASN A 912 92.66 -21.78 -58.53
C ASN A 912 91.55 -22.63 -57.85
N LYS A 913 91.16 -22.33 -56.58
CA LYS A 913 90.00 -23.01 -55.93
C LYS A 913 89.15 -22.19 -54.94
N ILE A 914 88.73 -21.01 -55.39
CA ILE A 914 87.40 -20.33 -55.33
C ILE A 914 86.30 -20.81 -54.31
N THR A 915 85.33 -20.03 -53.77
CA THR A 915 85.05 -18.61 -53.34
C THR A 915 83.55 -18.55 -52.83
N LEU A 916 83.11 -17.45 -52.17
CA LEU A 916 81.69 -17.01 -51.87
C LEU A 916 81.01 -17.64 -50.62
N GLN A 917 79.99 -17.06 -49.95
CA GLN A 917 79.30 -15.74 -50.03
C GLN A 917 78.80 -15.23 -48.63
N VAL A 918 78.15 -14.04 -48.53
CA VAL A 918 78.05 -13.23 -47.27
C VAL A 918 76.75 -12.37 -47.13
N SER A 919 76.20 -12.25 -45.89
CA SER A 919 75.28 -11.19 -45.35
C SER A 919 73.82 -11.04 -45.87
N GLY A 920 72.86 -10.31 -45.23
CA GLY A 920 72.75 -9.77 -43.84
C GLY A 920 71.81 -8.53 -43.62
N SER A 921 71.01 -8.49 -42.52
CA SER A 921 70.23 -7.35 -41.89
C SER A 921 69.19 -6.54 -42.73
N TRP A 922 68.18 -5.81 -42.20
CA TRP A 922 68.22 -4.56 -41.37
C TRP A 922 66.84 -4.07 -40.81
N HIS A 923 66.76 -3.75 -39.49
CA HIS A 923 65.99 -2.64 -38.83
C HIS A 923 64.42 -2.59 -38.88
N GLN A 924 63.65 -1.86 -38.04
CA GLN A 924 63.94 -0.98 -36.88
C GLN A 924 62.81 -0.88 -35.81
N VAL A 925 63.22 -0.79 -34.53
CA VAL A 925 62.70 -0.07 -33.32
C VAL A 925 61.26 0.51 -33.27
N GLY A 926 60.58 0.30 -32.12
CA GLY A 926 59.47 1.14 -31.62
C GLY A 926 58.97 0.73 -30.21
N SER A 927 59.36 1.46 -29.14
CA SER A 927 59.03 1.14 -27.73
C SER A 927 58.02 2.13 -27.14
N LEU A 928 56.87 1.66 -26.65
CA LEU A 928 55.92 2.47 -25.84
C LEU A 928 54.82 1.65 -25.09
N ALA A 929 55.04 0.39 -24.73
CA ALA A 929 53.96 -0.51 -24.25
C ALA A 929 54.17 -1.22 -22.90
N ASP A 930 55.35 -1.17 -22.27
CA ASP A 930 55.71 -2.02 -21.12
C ASP A 930 55.09 -1.61 -19.75
N CYS A 931 54.14 -0.67 -19.71
CA CYS A 931 53.56 -0.13 -18.48
C CYS A 931 52.13 -0.60 -18.14
N LEU A 932 51.55 -1.55 -18.91
CA LEU A 932 50.18 -2.06 -18.66
C LEU A 932 50.12 -3.52 -18.15
N LEU A 933 51.27 -4.14 -17.85
CA LEU A 933 51.35 -5.55 -17.42
C LEU A 933 51.23 -5.77 -15.89
N ALA A 934 50.44 -4.93 -15.20
CA ALA A 934 50.23 -5.00 -13.75
C ALA A 934 48.84 -5.53 -13.34
N GLY A 935 47.77 -5.30 -14.12
CA GLY A 935 46.40 -5.61 -13.72
C GLY A 935 45.93 -7.06 -13.95
N THR A 936 46.46 -7.74 -14.96
CA THR A 936 45.89 -9.00 -15.49
C THR A 936 46.32 -10.29 -14.77
N ARG A 937 47.17 -10.18 -13.73
CA ARG A 937 47.76 -11.36 -13.06
C ARG A 937 46.87 -11.98 -11.97
N ALA A 938 45.81 -11.28 -11.54
CA ALA A 938 44.93 -11.70 -10.43
C ALA A 938 43.66 -12.48 -10.85
N GLN A 939 43.20 -12.38 -12.10
CA GLN A 939 41.95 -13.02 -12.54
C GLN A 939 42.11 -14.51 -12.93
N ILE A 940 43.29 -14.90 -13.42
CA ILE A 940 43.56 -16.25 -13.92
C ILE A 940 43.40 -17.36 -12.83
N PRO A 941 43.81 -17.16 -11.56
CA PRO A 941 43.66 -18.18 -10.52
C PRO A 941 42.20 -18.49 -10.13
N LEU A 942 41.30 -17.49 -10.11
CA LEU A 942 39.91 -17.69 -9.68
C LEU A 942 39.10 -18.45 -10.74
N GLY A 943 39.20 -18.06 -12.01
CA GLY A 943 38.46 -18.71 -13.10
C GLY A 943 38.86 -20.17 -13.36
N THR A 944 40.01 -20.62 -12.86
CA THR A 944 40.55 -21.97 -13.13
C THR A 944 40.31 -22.99 -12.02
N ASN A 945 39.91 -22.59 -10.81
CA ASN A 945 39.72 -23.51 -9.68
C ASN A 945 38.38 -23.25 -8.96
N PRO A 946 37.31 -23.99 -9.29
CA PRO A 946 35.94 -23.66 -8.88
C PRO A 946 35.70 -23.77 -7.37
N THR A 947 36.55 -24.49 -6.63
CA THR A 947 36.39 -24.72 -5.18
C THR A 947 36.39 -23.43 -4.36
N TYR A 948 37.11 -22.39 -4.79
CA TYR A 948 37.14 -21.11 -4.08
C TYR A 948 35.84 -20.31 -4.27
N LEU A 949 35.33 -20.25 -5.50
CA LEU A 949 34.07 -19.56 -5.78
C LEU A 949 32.86 -20.34 -5.26
N ALA A 950 32.89 -21.68 -5.27
CA ALA A 950 31.87 -22.50 -4.61
C ALA A 950 31.78 -22.23 -3.11
N LYS A 951 32.93 -22.09 -2.41
CA LYS A 951 32.97 -21.68 -1.01
C LYS A 951 32.48 -20.24 -0.80
N LEU A 952 32.83 -19.31 -1.69
CA LEU A 952 32.33 -17.93 -1.62
C LEU A 952 30.80 -17.88 -1.74
N ILE A 953 30.23 -18.61 -2.71
CA ILE A 953 28.76 -18.76 -2.88
C ILE A 953 28.11 -19.30 -1.60
N PHE A 954 28.73 -20.30 -0.96
CA PHE A 954 28.18 -20.94 0.23
C PHE A 954 28.13 -20.01 1.46
N GLN A 955 29.10 -19.08 1.59
CA GLN A 955 29.23 -18.13 2.70
C GLN A 955 28.27 -16.92 2.61
N MET A 956 27.49 -16.78 1.54
CA MET A 956 26.59 -15.63 1.36
C MET A 956 25.21 -15.84 2.02
N PRO A 957 24.60 -14.78 2.60
CA PRO A 957 23.27 -14.85 3.21
C PRO A 957 22.19 -15.20 2.18
N GLN A 958 21.20 -15.97 2.60
CA GLN A 958 20.16 -16.56 1.74
C GLN A 958 19.02 -15.56 1.41
N ASN A 959 19.38 -14.35 0.98
CA ASN A 959 18.43 -13.28 0.68
C ASN A 959 17.59 -13.60 -0.58
N LYS A 960 16.38 -13.02 -0.66
CA LYS A 960 15.40 -13.25 -1.76
C LYS A 960 15.91 -12.91 -3.18
N SER A 961 17.09 -12.30 -3.32
CA SER A 961 17.63 -11.79 -4.59
C SER A 961 19.07 -12.27 -4.82
N THR A 962 19.28 -13.18 -5.78
CA THR A 962 20.61 -13.64 -6.23
C THR A 962 21.37 -12.59 -7.04
N LYS A 963 20.73 -11.48 -7.44
CA LYS A 963 21.21 -10.51 -8.45
C LYS A 963 22.65 -10.03 -8.24
N PHE A 964 23.09 -9.83 -6.99
CA PHE A 964 24.48 -9.45 -6.70
C PHE A 964 25.47 -10.57 -7.05
N MET A 965 25.19 -11.80 -6.61
CA MET A 965 26.01 -12.97 -6.94
C MET A 965 25.92 -13.35 -8.42
N ASP A 966 24.75 -13.24 -9.04
CA ASP A 966 24.59 -13.39 -10.49
C ASP A 966 25.50 -12.39 -11.23
N SER A 967 25.49 -11.10 -10.85
CA SER A 967 26.36 -10.09 -11.44
C SER A 967 27.85 -10.39 -11.23
N VAL A 968 28.28 -10.69 -10.00
CA VAL A 968 29.69 -10.98 -9.68
C VAL A 968 30.18 -12.24 -10.41
N ILE A 969 29.45 -13.36 -10.31
CA ILE A 969 29.86 -14.64 -10.90
C ILE A 969 29.77 -14.58 -12.43
N PHE A 970 28.70 -14.04 -13.02
CA PHE A 970 28.60 -13.98 -14.48
C PHE A 970 29.59 -12.98 -15.07
N THR A 971 29.93 -11.88 -14.40
CA THR A 971 31.02 -10.98 -14.85
C THR A 971 32.39 -11.67 -14.79
N LEU A 972 32.68 -12.44 -13.72
CA LEU A 972 33.92 -13.22 -13.61
C LEU A 972 34.08 -14.30 -14.70
N TYR A 973 32.98 -14.81 -15.24
CA TYR A 973 32.94 -15.75 -16.38
C TYR A 973 32.45 -15.10 -17.68
N ASN A 974 32.49 -13.77 -17.79
CA ASN A 974 32.14 -13.00 -18.99
C ASN A 974 30.83 -13.47 -19.67
N TYR A 975 29.79 -13.69 -18.84
CA TYR A 975 28.46 -14.21 -19.21
C TYR A 975 28.48 -15.49 -20.07
N ALA A 976 29.52 -16.31 -19.92
CA ALA A 976 29.79 -17.50 -20.74
C ALA A 976 29.87 -17.21 -22.25
N SER A 977 30.43 -16.05 -22.64
CA SER A 977 30.52 -15.62 -24.04
C SER A 977 31.29 -16.60 -24.94
N ASN A 978 32.26 -17.33 -24.38
CA ASN A 978 33.06 -18.34 -25.06
C ASN A 978 32.81 -19.74 -24.45
N GLN A 979 32.88 -20.78 -25.28
CA GLN A 979 32.72 -22.19 -24.87
C GLN A 979 33.67 -22.61 -23.71
N ARG A 980 34.85 -21.97 -23.59
CA ARG A 980 35.77 -22.17 -22.48
C ARG A 980 35.24 -21.58 -21.16
N GLU A 981 34.64 -20.40 -21.21
CA GLU A 981 34.07 -19.71 -20.05
C GLU A 981 32.80 -20.45 -19.60
N GLU A 982 31.95 -20.85 -20.55
CA GLU A 982 30.80 -21.74 -20.34
C GLU A 982 31.20 -23.04 -19.62
N TYR A 983 32.19 -23.77 -20.13
CA TYR A 983 32.65 -25.01 -19.50
C TYR A 983 33.12 -24.80 -18.05
N LEU A 984 33.80 -23.68 -17.78
CA LEU A 984 34.28 -23.36 -16.44
C LEU A 984 33.15 -22.90 -15.49
N LEU A 985 32.15 -22.17 -16.00
CA LEU A 985 30.96 -21.76 -15.25
C LEU A 985 30.06 -22.97 -14.93
N LEU A 986 29.80 -23.86 -15.91
CA LEU A 986 29.09 -25.13 -15.68
C LEU A 986 29.84 -26.02 -14.66
N ARG A 987 31.18 -26.03 -14.70
CA ARG A 987 32.00 -26.73 -13.71
C ARG A 987 31.92 -26.07 -12.32
N LEU A 988 31.81 -24.74 -12.24
CA LEU A 988 31.53 -24.04 -10.98
C LEU A 988 30.13 -24.40 -10.45
N PHE A 989 29.07 -24.29 -11.26
CA PHE A 989 27.72 -24.68 -10.86
C PHE A 989 27.67 -26.12 -10.36
N LYS A 990 28.28 -27.07 -11.08
CA LYS A 990 28.39 -28.46 -10.61
C LYS A 990 29.07 -28.56 -9.25
N THR A 991 30.21 -27.88 -9.06
CA THR A 991 30.98 -27.94 -7.80
C THR A 991 30.19 -27.31 -6.64
N ALA A 992 29.53 -26.18 -6.88
CA ALA A 992 28.74 -25.48 -5.86
C ALA A 992 27.45 -26.23 -5.52
N LEU A 993 26.75 -26.81 -6.50
CA LEU A 993 25.53 -27.61 -6.29
C LEU A 993 25.83 -28.91 -5.54
N GLN A 994 26.97 -29.55 -5.82
CA GLN A 994 27.43 -30.71 -5.06
C GLN A 994 27.76 -30.38 -3.60
N GLU A 995 28.19 -29.16 -3.29
CA GLU A 995 28.41 -28.71 -1.90
C GLU A 995 27.11 -28.22 -1.25
N GLU A 996 26.21 -27.56 -1.99
CA GLU A 996 24.89 -27.12 -1.51
C GLU A 996 24.01 -28.33 -1.09
N ILE A 997 23.92 -29.37 -1.93
CA ILE A 997 23.17 -30.60 -1.58
C ILE A 997 23.83 -31.35 -0.42
N LYS A 998 25.17 -31.34 -0.31
CA LYS A 998 25.89 -32.10 0.71
C LYS A 998 25.88 -31.43 2.10
N SER A 999 25.80 -30.09 2.13
CA SER A 999 26.12 -29.29 3.32
C SER A 999 25.05 -28.25 3.67
N LYS A 1000 23.91 -28.21 2.94
CA LYS A 1000 22.79 -27.27 3.15
C LYS A 1000 21.38 -27.85 2.87
N VAL A 1001 21.28 -29.13 2.48
CA VAL A 1001 20.00 -29.81 2.22
C VAL A 1001 19.93 -31.04 3.13
N ASP A 1002 19.25 -30.90 4.26
CA ASP A 1002 19.06 -31.98 5.23
C ASP A 1002 17.92 -32.92 4.79
N GLN A 1003 16.88 -32.37 4.15
CA GLN A 1003 15.80 -33.11 3.52
C GLN A 1003 15.59 -32.70 2.06
N ILE A 1004 15.37 -33.68 1.18
CA ILE A 1004 15.20 -33.47 -0.27
C ILE A 1004 14.07 -32.47 -0.62
N GLN A 1005 13.06 -32.33 0.25
CA GLN A 1005 11.97 -31.37 0.08
C GLN A 1005 12.43 -29.90 0.08
N GLU A 1006 13.52 -29.58 0.78
CA GLU A 1006 14.09 -28.22 0.88
C GLU A 1006 14.59 -27.68 -0.48
N ILE A 1007 14.85 -28.56 -1.45
CA ILE A 1007 15.18 -28.17 -2.83
C ILE A 1007 13.97 -27.49 -3.52
N VAL A 1008 12.75 -27.82 -3.09
CA VAL A 1008 11.49 -27.30 -3.65
C VAL A 1008 10.85 -26.25 -2.75
N THR A 1009 10.86 -26.44 -1.42
CA THR A 1009 10.25 -25.52 -0.45
C THR A 1009 11.20 -24.41 0.02
N GLY A 1010 12.52 -24.65 -0.05
CA GLY A 1010 13.55 -23.71 0.39
C GLY A 1010 13.99 -22.72 -0.69
N ASN A 1011 15.16 -22.12 -0.47
CA ASN A 1011 15.72 -21.09 -1.35
C ASN A 1011 17.12 -21.47 -1.89
N PRO A 1012 17.33 -22.66 -2.50
CA PRO A 1012 18.65 -23.12 -2.94
C PRO A 1012 19.32 -22.11 -3.89
N THR A 1013 20.48 -21.60 -3.46
CA THR A 1013 21.16 -20.47 -4.11
C THR A 1013 21.73 -20.90 -5.46
N VAL A 1014 22.35 -22.07 -5.56
CA VAL A 1014 22.98 -22.52 -6.81
C VAL A 1014 21.92 -22.88 -7.85
N ILE A 1015 20.82 -23.52 -7.44
CA ILE A 1015 19.67 -23.78 -8.32
C ILE A 1015 19.12 -22.46 -8.89
N LYS A 1016 18.93 -21.44 -8.05
CA LYS A 1016 18.45 -20.12 -8.50
C LYS A 1016 19.44 -19.43 -9.45
N MET A 1017 20.75 -19.49 -9.21
CA MET A 1017 21.75 -18.94 -10.14
C MET A 1017 21.78 -19.69 -11.49
N VAL A 1018 21.61 -21.02 -11.49
CA VAL A 1018 21.51 -21.82 -12.73
C VAL A 1018 20.27 -21.45 -13.55
N VAL A 1019 19.12 -21.21 -12.88
CA VAL A 1019 17.91 -20.69 -13.53
C VAL A 1019 18.11 -19.24 -14.00
N SER A 1020 18.80 -18.40 -13.22
CA SER A 1020 19.12 -17.01 -13.56
C SER A 1020 19.99 -16.91 -14.83
N PHE A 1021 21.04 -17.72 -14.91
CA PHE A 1021 21.87 -17.88 -16.11
C PHE A 1021 21.04 -18.30 -17.34
N ASN A 1022 20.15 -19.27 -17.18
CA ASN A 1022 19.27 -19.74 -18.26
C ASN A 1022 18.12 -18.77 -18.63
N ARG A 1023 17.91 -17.68 -17.88
CA ARG A 1023 17.05 -16.56 -18.33
C ARG A 1023 17.76 -15.65 -19.35
N GLY A 1024 19.05 -15.85 -19.58
CA GLY A 1024 19.79 -15.23 -20.70
C GLY A 1024 19.35 -15.75 -22.07
N ALA A 1025 19.89 -15.14 -23.13
CA ALA A 1025 19.42 -15.32 -24.51
C ALA A 1025 19.36 -16.79 -25.01
N ARG A 1026 20.24 -17.67 -24.52
CA ARG A 1026 20.22 -19.11 -24.87
C ARG A 1026 18.98 -19.82 -24.34
N GLY A 1027 18.76 -19.80 -23.03
CA GLY A 1027 17.60 -20.47 -22.42
C GLY A 1027 16.28 -19.78 -22.73
N GLN A 1028 16.27 -18.46 -22.93
CA GLN A 1028 15.10 -17.75 -23.46
C GLN A 1028 14.74 -18.25 -24.88
N ASN A 1029 15.72 -18.43 -25.77
CA ASN A 1029 15.47 -18.98 -27.11
C ASN A 1029 15.05 -20.45 -27.07
N ALA A 1030 15.63 -21.28 -26.19
CA ALA A 1030 15.20 -22.66 -25.98
C ALA A 1030 13.75 -22.76 -25.50
N LEU A 1031 13.40 -22.06 -24.41
CA LEU A 1031 12.01 -22.01 -23.91
C LEU A 1031 11.04 -21.48 -24.97
N ARG A 1032 11.46 -20.52 -25.80
CA ARG A 1032 10.66 -20.05 -26.95
C ARG A 1032 10.47 -21.13 -28.02
N GLN A 1033 11.47 -21.95 -28.32
CA GLN A 1033 11.33 -23.08 -29.26
C GLN A 1033 10.47 -24.23 -28.71
N ILE A 1034 10.41 -24.40 -27.39
CA ILE A 1034 9.61 -25.44 -26.72
C ILE A 1034 8.15 -24.99 -26.57
N LEU A 1035 7.92 -23.80 -26.01
CA LEU A 1035 6.60 -23.37 -25.52
C LEU A 1035 5.86 -22.40 -26.47
N ALA A 1036 6.55 -21.61 -27.29
CA ALA A 1036 5.86 -20.62 -28.12
C ALA A 1036 4.86 -21.20 -29.14
N PRO A 1037 5.00 -22.42 -29.69
CA PRO A 1037 3.96 -23.00 -30.54
C PRO A 1037 2.64 -23.21 -29.79
N VAL A 1038 2.68 -23.87 -28.62
CA VAL A 1038 1.47 -24.17 -27.82
C VAL A 1038 0.90 -22.95 -27.09
N VAL A 1039 1.76 -22.00 -26.70
CA VAL A 1039 1.31 -20.70 -26.15
C VAL A 1039 0.60 -19.87 -27.22
N LYS A 1040 1.10 -19.85 -28.47
CA LYS A 1040 0.38 -19.20 -29.58
C LYS A 1040 -0.96 -19.86 -29.86
N GLU A 1041 -1.01 -21.19 -29.88
CA GLU A 1041 -2.25 -21.93 -30.11
C GLU A 1041 -3.34 -21.57 -29.08
N ILE A 1042 -2.98 -21.38 -27.80
CA ILE A 1042 -3.88 -20.82 -26.77
C ILE A 1042 -4.26 -19.36 -27.07
N MET A 1043 -3.29 -18.50 -27.40
CA MET A 1043 -3.54 -17.06 -27.62
C MET A 1043 -4.39 -16.77 -28.86
N ASP A 1044 -4.33 -17.64 -29.88
CA ASP A 1044 -5.08 -17.51 -31.12
C ASP A 1044 -6.51 -18.10 -30.99
N ASP A 1045 -6.73 -19.08 -30.09
CA ASP A 1045 -8.06 -19.64 -29.79
C ASP A 1045 -8.88 -18.76 -28.83
N LYS A 1046 -9.58 -17.78 -29.42
CA LYS A 1046 -10.53 -16.90 -28.73
C LYS A 1046 -11.79 -17.60 -28.21
N SER A 1047 -11.99 -18.89 -28.50
CA SER A 1047 -13.13 -19.68 -28.03
C SER A 1047 -12.78 -20.63 -26.87
N LEU A 1048 -11.51 -20.68 -26.48
CA LEU A 1048 -11.02 -21.61 -25.46
C LEU A 1048 -11.61 -21.30 -24.08
N ASN A 1049 -12.48 -22.19 -23.60
CA ASN A 1049 -12.91 -22.23 -22.20
C ASN A 1049 -12.29 -23.42 -21.48
N ILE A 1050 -11.58 -23.13 -20.38
CA ILE A 1050 -10.93 -24.07 -19.47
C ILE A 1050 -11.28 -23.78 -18.00
N LYS A 1051 -12.34 -23.01 -17.72
CA LYS A 1051 -12.81 -22.82 -16.34
C LYS A 1051 -13.23 -24.17 -15.74
N THR A 1052 -12.77 -24.45 -14.53
CA THR A 1052 -13.07 -25.70 -13.80
C THR A 1052 -13.87 -25.49 -12.52
N ASP A 1053 -14.13 -24.24 -12.14
CA ASP A 1053 -15.00 -23.88 -11.02
C ASP A 1053 -16.48 -23.83 -11.49
N PRO A 1054 -17.41 -24.58 -10.88
CA PRO A 1054 -18.81 -24.62 -11.30
C PRO A 1054 -19.56 -23.31 -11.01
N VAL A 1055 -19.20 -22.56 -9.96
CA VAL A 1055 -19.81 -21.26 -9.64
C VAL A 1055 -19.44 -20.22 -10.70
N ASP A 1056 -18.18 -20.26 -11.15
CA ASP A 1056 -17.65 -19.36 -12.16
C ASP A 1056 -18.22 -19.66 -13.57
N ILE A 1057 -18.52 -20.93 -13.85
CA ILE A 1057 -19.28 -21.38 -15.04
C ILE A 1057 -20.75 -20.98 -14.94
N TYR A 1058 -21.38 -21.13 -13.78
CA TYR A 1058 -22.76 -20.74 -13.52
C TYR A 1058 -22.96 -19.23 -13.68
N LYS A 1059 -22.14 -18.40 -13.04
CA LYS A 1059 -22.14 -16.94 -13.21
C LYS A 1059 -21.92 -16.55 -14.67
N SER A 1060 -21.00 -17.21 -15.37
CA SER A 1060 -20.80 -17.01 -16.81
C SER A 1060 -21.97 -17.48 -17.69
N TRP A 1061 -22.82 -18.39 -17.22
CA TRP A 1061 -24.04 -18.83 -17.92
C TRP A 1061 -25.21 -17.89 -17.67
N VAL A 1062 -25.45 -17.48 -16.41
CA VAL A 1062 -26.46 -16.49 -16.03
C VAL A 1062 -26.25 -15.19 -16.80
N ASN A 1063 -25.04 -14.63 -16.76
CA ASN A 1063 -24.71 -13.39 -17.48
C ASN A 1063 -24.88 -13.52 -19.01
N GLN A 1064 -24.68 -14.72 -19.57
CA GLN A 1064 -24.93 -14.98 -21.00
C GLN A 1064 -26.42 -15.05 -21.33
N MET A 1065 -27.27 -15.61 -20.46
CA MET A 1065 -28.72 -15.58 -20.66
C MET A 1065 -29.28 -14.17 -20.55
N GLU A 1066 -28.81 -13.37 -19.58
CA GLU A 1066 -29.21 -11.97 -19.41
C GLU A 1066 -28.81 -11.11 -20.62
N SER A 1067 -27.59 -11.30 -21.13
CA SER A 1067 -27.12 -10.66 -22.36
C SER A 1067 -27.84 -11.12 -23.64
N GLN A 1068 -28.60 -12.22 -23.60
CA GLN A 1068 -29.37 -12.74 -24.74
C GLN A 1068 -30.87 -12.42 -24.66
N THR A 1069 -31.41 -12.30 -23.45
CA THR A 1069 -32.81 -11.94 -23.20
C THR A 1069 -33.03 -10.43 -23.11
N GLY A 1070 -32.02 -9.67 -22.62
CA GLY A 1070 -32.18 -8.27 -22.26
C GLY A 1070 -32.91 -8.05 -20.91
N GLU A 1071 -33.23 -9.12 -20.18
CA GLU A 1071 -33.90 -9.11 -18.89
C GLU A 1071 -33.02 -9.77 -17.82
N ALA A 1072 -33.07 -9.25 -16.59
CA ALA A 1072 -32.33 -9.84 -15.46
C ALA A 1072 -32.87 -11.23 -15.10
N SER A 1073 -31.99 -12.15 -14.73
CA SER A 1073 -32.34 -13.53 -14.44
C SER A 1073 -33.11 -13.66 -13.13
N LYS A 1074 -33.91 -14.73 -13.04
CA LYS A 1074 -34.57 -15.16 -11.79
C LYS A 1074 -33.72 -16.18 -11.00
N LEU A 1075 -32.49 -16.42 -11.44
CA LEU A 1075 -31.50 -17.26 -10.78
C LEU A 1075 -30.63 -16.38 -9.85
N PRO A 1076 -30.33 -16.82 -8.62
CA PRO A 1076 -29.48 -16.04 -7.70
C PRO A 1076 -28.04 -15.95 -8.23
N TYR A 1077 -27.45 -14.75 -8.22
CA TYR A 1077 -26.08 -14.57 -8.73
C TYR A 1077 -25.01 -15.28 -7.91
N ASP A 1078 -25.22 -15.45 -6.60
CA ASP A 1078 -24.27 -16.11 -5.70
C ASP A 1078 -24.84 -17.44 -5.19
N VAL A 1079 -24.06 -18.51 -5.37
CA VAL A 1079 -24.46 -19.91 -5.16
C VAL A 1079 -23.27 -20.73 -4.69
N THR A 1080 -23.53 -21.78 -3.90
CA THR A 1080 -22.50 -22.76 -3.56
C THR A 1080 -22.13 -23.62 -4.77
N PRO A 1081 -20.94 -24.27 -4.79
CA PRO A 1081 -20.57 -25.20 -5.85
C PRO A 1081 -21.58 -26.33 -6.07
N GLU A 1082 -22.21 -26.82 -5.00
CA GLU A 1082 -23.24 -27.87 -5.05
C GLU A 1082 -24.54 -27.37 -5.71
N GLN A 1083 -24.96 -26.15 -5.39
CA GLN A 1083 -26.12 -25.49 -6.02
C GLN A 1083 -25.84 -25.19 -7.50
N ALA A 1084 -24.66 -24.68 -7.84
CA ALA A 1084 -24.25 -24.48 -9.23
C ALA A 1084 -24.27 -25.80 -10.03
N LEU A 1085 -23.74 -26.89 -9.44
CA LEU A 1085 -23.75 -28.24 -10.01
C LEU A 1085 -25.14 -28.89 -10.07
N SER A 1086 -26.18 -28.33 -9.44
CA SER A 1086 -27.55 -28.83 -9.61
C SER A 1086 -28.08 -28.59 -11.04
N HIS A 1087 -27.55 -27.60 -11.76
CA HIS A 1087 -27.97 -27.24 -13.10
C HIS A 1087 -27.23 -28.05 -14.19
N GLU A 1088 -27.98 -28.79 -15.02
CA GLU A 1088 -27.41 -29.67 -16.04
C GLU A 1088 -26.56 -28.95 -17.11
N GLU A 1089 -26.90 -27.70 -17.41
CA GLU A 1089 -26.14 -26.83 -18.31
C GLU A 1089 -24.76 -26.49 -17.73
N VAL A 1090 -24.64 -26.30 -16.41
CA VAL A 1090 -23.35 -26.08 -15.73
C VAL A 1090 -22.51 -27.35 -15.77
N LYS A 1091 -23.10 -28.52 -15.47
CA LYS A 1091 -22.40 -29.82 -15.61
C LYS A 1091 -21.87 -30.02 -17.03
N THR A 1092 -22.70 -29.77 -18.03
CA THR A 1092 -22.35 -29.94 -19.46
C THR A 1092 -21.22 -28.99 -19.88
N ARG A 1093 -21.25 -27.73 -19.41
CA ARG A 1093 -20.17 -26.75 -19.64
C ARG A 1093 -18.89 -27.12 -18.89
N LEU A 1094 -18.99 -27.64 -17.67
CA LEU A 1094 -17.86 -28.10 -16.86
C LEU A 1094 -17.18 -29.32 -17.50
N ASP A 1095 -17.94 -30.34 -17.89
CA ASP A 1095 -17.43 -31.54 -18.58
C ASP A 1095 -16.64 -31.18 -19.85
N ASN A 1096 -17.18 -30.26 -20.66
CA ASN A 1096 -16.49 -29.79 -21.86
C ASN A 1096 -15.26 -28.94 -21.52
N SER A 1097 -15.32 -28.10 -20.48
CA SER A 1097 -14.17 -27.30 -20.04
C SER A 1097 -13.06 -28.15 -19.41
N ILE A 1098 -13.39 -29.26 -18.73
CA ILE A 1098 -12.45 -30.28 -18.24
C ILE A 1098 -11.78 -31.03 -19.41
N ARG A 1099 -12.56 -31.42 -20.44
CA ARG A 1099 -12.02 -32.03 -21.67
C ARG A 1099 -11.05 -31.07 -22.38
N ASN A 1100 -11.41 -29.79 -22.51
CA ASN A 1100 -10.57 -28.75 -23.09
C ASN A 1100 -9.29 -28.53 -22.25
N MET A 1101 -9.41 -28.35 -20.94
CA MET A 1101 -8.29 -28.18 -20.00
C MET A 1101 -7.31 -29.35 -20.11
N ARG A 1102 -7.82 -30.59 -20.14
CA ARG A 1102 -7.01 -31.78 -20.34
C ARG A 1102 -6.31 -31.78 -21.70
N ALA A 1103 -7.03 -31.54 -22.79
CA ALA A 1103 -6.43 -31.52 -24.14
C ALA A 1103 -5.36 -30.43 -24.30
N VAL A 1104 -5.54 -29.26 -23.68
CA VAL A 1104 -4.54 -28.19 -23.65
C VAL A 1104 -3.34 -28.56 -22.77
N THR A 1105 -3.57 -29.16 -21.61
CA THR A 1105 -2.50 -29.63 -20.71
C THR A 1105 -1.68 -30.74 -21.37
N ASP A 1106 -2.33 -31.71 -22.02
CA ASP A 1106 -1.69 -32.80 -22.75
C ASP A 1106 -0.85 -32.26 -23.94
N LYS A 1107 -1.26 -31.18 -24.62
CA LYS A 1107 -0.44 -30.47 -25.63
C LYS A 1107 0.82 -29.85 -25.02
N PHE A 1108 0.69 -29.12 -23.91
CA PHE A 1108 1.85 -28.51 -23.22
C PHE A 1108 2.82 -29.57 -22.71
N LEU A 1109 2.31 -30.62 -22.07
CA LEU A 1109 3.09 -31.75 -21.59
C LEU A 1109 3.81 -32.46 -22.75
N SER A 1110 3.12 -32.71 -23.86
CA SER A 1110 3.70 -33.30 -25.08
C SER A 1110 4.80 -32.41 -25.68
N ALA A 1111 4.60 -31.10 -25.76
CA ALA A 1111 5.59 -30.16 -26.28
C ALA A 1111 6.88 -30.13 -25.43
N ILE A 1112 6.75 -30.22 -24.11
CA ILE A 1112 7.88 -30.29 -23.17
C ILE A 1112 8.60 -31.65 -23.29
N ILE A 1113 7.88 -32.77 -23.18
CA ILE A 1113 8.48 -34.12 -23.20
C ILE A 1113 9.14 -34.43 -24.56
N SER A 1114 8.55 -34.00 -25.68
CA SER A 1114 9.14 -34.19 -27.02
C SER A 1114 10.29 -33.22 -27.35
N SER A 1115 10.66 -32.34 -26.42
CA SER A 1115 11.69 -31.31 -26.63
C SER A 1115 12.82 -31.32 -25.59
N VAL A 1116 13.04 -32.44 -24.89
CA VAL A 1116 14.13 -32.57 -23.89
C VAL A 1116 15.49 -32.21 -24.49
N ASP A 1117 15.77 -32.63 -25.74
CA ASP A 1117 17.02 -32.31 -26.46
C ASP A 1117 17.21 -30.81 -26.80
N LYS A 1118 16.21 -29.97 -26.53
CA LYS A 1118 16.26 -28.51 -26.72
C LYS A 1118 16.56 -27.75 -25.42
N ILE A 1119 16.65 -28.44 -24.28
CA ILE A 1119 16.98 -27.84 -22.98
C ILE A 1119 18.51 -27.56 -22.92
N PRO A 1120 18.97 -26.34 -22.59
CA PRO A 1120 20.40 -25.97 -22.66
C PRO A 1120 21.32 -26.53 -21.57
#